data_AF-A0A7G8FP55-F1
#
_entry.id   AF-A0A7G8FP55-F1
#
_cell.length_a   1.000
_cell.length_b   1.000
_cell.length_c   1.000
_cell.angle_alpha   90.00
_cell.angle_beta   90.00
_cell.angle_gamma   90.00
#
_symmetry.space_group_name_H-M   'P 1'
#
loop_
_entity.id
_entity.type
_entity.pdbx_description
1 polymer ?
#
loop_
_entity_poly.entity_id
_entity_poly.type
_entity_poly.pdbx_seq_one_letter_code
_entity_poly.pdbx_strand_id
1 'polypeptide(L)'
;MTRWLCRVLPEELAALPEQTEDALTLGIQGWLLPVQQNTVSDLLRLLSDWPASMQLCLELLELECPLDLLDQALFHPSRATFQGRPMLLVRPDGEFPVAVLDHLGLHQVAVFGPCAKKEFCGLAGWIPPADSNGLLNYAWFLKRAHFRGAHPDLLLPAVRALDLDQMDAFVAADAEMYQAWLQLESAWSALQVNGEEDATVLIDSWVGHQRWWGPEQTSSTTTCQPQNLRERSDSERQWGVMHPSHLAIAIHGFYLDRMASILQQLPPGGDQEGWPPLDLYVSTPSHQLATAAECIRRLNWPRVRVFGVPNRGRDFAPFVLHLLPAILEVGHGCVLKLHTKASTHMNFGGAWAYHMESSLLSPALFEHFQESDELGVVTPQGTLLPMSLNLADNVAWMQHLAALNSVPTSSLLGCHFPAGSMFFAKTDALLPLLNFDLSLDDFEPEAGQVDGTLAHALERWTGVAVESRGYRQAHAPGDASLVPDFGFRHALRTVPKIQAPAKALPLYQEPGDFEPFQIQAQELCDQGFTVVDLGHDRIAALAERIKTDLGENFDLVAWRAQGGEGDLRLQDAWRNSSAVRELALLPELQQLLRCCWGREPFAFQTLNFPVGTQQHIHSDAVHFHTEPPGFMCGIWVALEPIHPHAGPLEYLPGSHRLPYLQCRDVGVLQQPGVTPDQRIFHNRWTEAEHRYGLERQQFTPQLGQALIWSANLIHGGSAVIDPARTRWSQVTHYFFEGCSYYTPLLSDWPDGDVAWRQPLNIARDNSPAEVDR
;
A
#
# COMPACT_ATOMS: atom_id res chain seq x y z
N MET A 1 8.47 2.69 -21.94
CA MET A 1 7.01 2.69 -22.26
C MET A 1 6.66 1.25 -22.57
N THR A 2 5.69 0.65 -21.87
CA THR A 2 5.28 -0.75 -22.07
C THR A 2 4.86 -1.00 -23.52
N ARG A 3 5.26 -2.15 -24.05
CA ARG A 3 5.03 -2.55 -25.45
C ARG A 3 3.71 -3.28 -25.53
N TRP A 4 2.64 -2.58 -25.92
CA TRP A 4 1.32 -3.17 -25.99
C TRP A 4 1.11 -3.92 -27.31
N LEU A 5 0.77 -5.20 -27.22
CA LEU A 5 0.24 -5.99 -28.34
C LEU A 5 -1.28 -6.13 -28.16
N CYS A 6 -2.04 -6.07 -29.24
CA CYS A 6 -3.49 -6.24 -29.19
C CYS A 6 -3.94 -7.40 -30.07
N ARG A 7 -4.79 -8.27 -29.53
CA ARG A 7 -5.43 -9.35 -30.29
C ARG A 7 -6.60 -8.80 -31.09
N VAL A 8 -6.61 -9.10 -32.39
CA VAL A 8 -7.67 -8.73 -33.33
C VAL A 8 -8.12 -9.99 -34.06
N LEU A 9 -9.42 -10.23 -34.17
CA LEU A 9 -9.97 -11.38 -34.87
C LEU A 9 -10.08 -11.13 -36.40
N PRO A 10 -10.03 -12.18 -37.24
CA PRO A 10 -10.16 -12.06 -38.69
C PRO A 10 -11.37 -11.24 -39.17
N GLU A 11 -12.52 -11.44 -38.54
CA GLU A 11 -13.78 -10.75 -38.83
C GLU A 11 -13.82 -9.29 -38.38
N GLU A 12 -12.96 -8.91 -37.42
CA GLU A 12 -12.88 -7.54 -36.89
C GLU A 12 -12.06 -6.62 -37.81
N LEU A 13 -11.13 -7.18 -38.60
CA LEU A 13 -10.22 -6.42 -39.47
C LEU A 13 -10.93 -5.57 -40.52
N ALA A 14 -12.05 -6.04 -41.06
CA ALA A 14 -12.84 -5.31 -42.07
C ALA A 14 -13.69 -4.18 -41.47
N ALA A 15 -13.90 -4.18 -40.15
CA ALA A 15 -14.72 -3.19 -39.44
C ALA A 15 -13.88 -2.05 -38.83
N LEU A 16 -12.55 -2.13 -38.90
CA LEU A 16 -11.65 -1.10 -38.39
C LEU A 16 -11.63 0.11 -39.34
N PRO A 17 -11.81 1.35 -38.86
CA PRO A 17 -11.69 2.56 -39.69
C PRO A 17 -10.31 2.65 -40.34
N GLU A 18 -10.21 3.25 -41.54
CA GLU A 18 -8.97 3.32 -42.34
C GLU A 18 -7.79 4.01 -41.62
N GLN A 19 -8.05 4.79 -40.57
CA GLN A 19 -7.03 5.40 -39.70
C GLN A 19 -7.56 5.48 -38.26
N THR A 20 -6.79 4.99 -37.29
CA THR A 20 -7.07 5.19 -35.86
C THR A 20 -5.90 5.92 -35.22
N GLU A 21 -5.99 7.25 -35.10
CA GLU A 21 -5.18 8.04 -34.15
C GLU A 21 -5.29 7.44 -32.73
N ASP A 22 -6.42 6.80 -32.42
CA ASP A 22 -6.71 6.10 -31.18
C ASP A 22 -5.67 5.03 -30.82
N ALA A 23 -5.22 4.20 -31.76
CA ALA A 23 -4.23 3.13 -31.45
C ALA A 23 -2.86 3.70 -31.06
N LEU A 24 -2.50 4.87 -31.60
CA LEU A 24 -1.28 5.63 -31.25
C LEU A 24 -1.42 6.28 -29.88
N THR A 25 -2.55 6.92 -29.59
CA THR A 25 -2.89 7.49 -28.28
C THR A 25 -2.93 6.43 -27.17
N LEU A 26 -3.28 5.19 -27.54
CA LEU A 26 -3.33 4.03 -26.64
C LEU A 26 -2.00 3.27 -26.51
N GLY A 27 -0.94 3.70 -27.22
CA GLY A 27 0.39 3.11 -27.10
C GLY A 27 0.55 1.70 -27.71
N ILE A 28 -0.38 1.26 -28.57
CA ILE A 28 -0.33 -0.06 -29.23
C ILE A 28 0.84 -0.12 -30.21
N GLN A 29 1.75 -1.07 -29.97
CA GLN A 29 2.98 -1.24 -30.74
C GLN A 29 2.87 -2.34 -31.81
N GLY A 30 1.91 -3.27 -31.71
CA GLY A 30 1.70 -4.31 -32.71
C GLY A 30 0.40 -5.10 -32.54
N TRP A 31 0.05 -5.87 -33.57
CA TRP A 31 -1.20 -6.63 -33.66
C TRP A 31 -0.95 -8.14 -33.66
N LEU A 32 -1.78 -8.90 -32.95
CA LEU A 32 -1.79 -10.37 -32.95
C LEU A 32 -3.08 -10.89 -33.56
N LEU A 33 -2.96 -11.62 -34.67
CA LEU A 33 -4.10 -12.18 -35.38
C LEU A 33 -4.12 -13.71 -35.21
N PRO A 34 -5.02 -14.27 -34.37
CA PRO A 34 -5.17 -15.70 -34.20
C PRO A 34 -5.95 -16.31 -35.36
N VAL A 35 -5.46 -17.42 -35.91
CA VAL A 35 -6.08 -18.12 -37.05
C VAL A 35 -6.53 -19.51 -36.60
N GLN A 36 -7.85 -19.72 -36.47
CA GLN A 36 -8.37 -20.89 -35.76
C GLN A 36 -8.66 -22.16 -36.60
N GLN A 37 -9.12 -22.11 -37.87
CA GLN A 37 -9.12 -23.26 -38.83
C GLN A 37 -10.03 -23.03 -40.07
N ASN A 38 -9.50 -23.26 -41.28
CA ASN A 38 -9.88 -24.35 -42.23
C ASN A 38 -9.44 -24.02 -43.67
N THR A 39 -8.41 -24.74 -44.16
CA THR A 39 -7.84 -24.68 -45.52
C THR A 39 -7.23 -23.34 -45.98
N VAL A 40 -6.15 -23.47 -46.76
CA VAL A 40 -5.44 -22.40 -47.49
C VAL A 40 -6.40 -21.42 -48.19
N SER A 41 -7.50 -21.94 -48.74
CA SER A 41 -8.44 -21.17 -49.55
C SER A 41 -9.25 -20.15 -48.74
N ASP A 42 -9.60 -20.43 -47.49
CA ASP A 42 -10.39 -19.49 -46.68
C ASP A 42 -9.54 -18.33 -46.16
N LEU A 43 -8.27 -18.60 -45.83
CA LEU A 43 -7.30 -17.56 -45.46
C LEU A 43 -6.96 -16.65 -46.65
N LEU A 44 -6.74 -17.26 -47.83
CA LEU A 44 -6.51 -16.52 -49.07
C LEU A 44 -7.72 -15.67 -49.47
N ARG A 45 -8.93 -16.18 -49.26
CA ARG A 45 -10.17 -15.43 -49.52
C ARG A 45 -10.29 -14.22 -48.58
N LEU A 46 -10.06 -14.43 -47.30
CA LEU A 46 -10.12 -13.39 -46.26
C LEU A 46 -9.10 -12.27 -46.52
N LEU A 47 -7.91 -12.61 -47.01
CA LEU A 47 -6.85 -11.66 -47.39
C LEU A 47 -7.08 -11.03 -48.77
N SER A 48 -7.77 -11.72 -49.70
CA SER A 48 -8.03 -11.20 -51.05
C SER A 48 -9.08 -10.09 -51.12
N ASP A 49 -9.92 -9.99 -50.08
CA ASP A 49 -10.92 -8.91 -49.95
C ASP A 49 -10.31 -7.61 -49.38
N TRP A 50 -9.00 -7.59 -49.07
CA TRP A 50 -8.30 -6.44 -48.51
C TRP A 50 -7.76 -5.48 -49.59
N PRO A 51 -7.63 -4.16 -49.31
CA PRO A 51 -7.21 -3.19 -50.31
C PRO A 51 -5.81 -3.50 -50.87
N ALA A 52 -5.65 -3.45 -52.20
CA ALA A 52 -4.38 -3.76 -52.88
C ALA A 52 -3.18 -2.85 -52.50
N SER A 53 -3.44 -1.75 -51.78
CA SER A 53 -2.41 -0.86 -51.21
C SER A 53 -1.75 -1.39 -49.94
N MET A 54 -2.17 -2.57 -49.45
CA MET A 54 -1.72 -3.16 -48.21
C MET A 54 -0.48 -4.04 -48.44
N GLN A 55 0.66 -3.70 -47.83
CA GLN A 55 1.86 -4.53 -47.85
C GLN A 55 1.91 -5.42 -46.61
N LEU A 56 1.68 -6.72 -46.80
CA LEU A 56 1.81 -7.75 -45.77
C LEU A 56 3.09 -8.55 -46.00
N CYS A 57 4.01 -8.52 -45.03
CA CYS A 57 5.25 -9.30 -45.05
C CYS A 57 5.37 -10.16 -43.78
N LEU A 58 4.73 -11.33 -43.77
CA LEU A 58 4.39 -12.04 -42.54
C LEU A 58 5.56 -12.81 -41.92
N GLU A 59 5.69 -12.74 -40.59
CA GLU A 59 6.58 -13.60 -39.80
C GLU A 59 5.76 -14.50 -38.88
N LEU A 60 6.21 -15.76 -38.75
CA LEU A 60 5.46 -16.84 -38.11
C LEU A 60 6.11 -17.22 -36.79
N LEU A 61 5.32 -17.19 -35.71
CA LEU A 61 5.76 -17.57 -34.37
C LEU A 61 4.97 -18.79 -33.87
N GLU A 62 5.67 -19.82 -33.41
CA GLU A 62 5.06 -20.93 -32.66
C GLU A 62 4.97 -20.54 -31.17
N LEU A 63 3.85 -20.89 -30.53
CA LEU A 63 3.51 -20.46 -29.18
C LEU A 63 4.20 -21.32 -28.11
N GLU A 64 5.45 -20.96 -27.83
CA GLU A 64 6.21 -21.07 -26.56
C GLU A 64 7.51 -20.26 -26.77
N CYS A 65 7.37 -18.99 -27.14
CA CYS A 65 8.47 -18.16 -27.58
C CYS A 65 9.05 -17.33 -26.41
N PRO A 66 10.36 -17.46 -26.10
CA PRO A 66 11.08 -16.51 -25.25
C PRO A 66 10.84 -15.05 -25.71
N LEU A 67 10.67 -14.12 -24.76
CA LEU A 67 10.34 -12.71 -25.02
C LEU A 67 11.34 -12.01 -25.96
N ASP A 68 12.60 -12.41 -25.89
CA ASP A 68 13.72 -11.95 -26.73
C ASP A 68 13.59 -12.34 -28.21
N LEU A 69 12.91 -13.45 -28.52
CA LEU A 69 12.61 -13.87 -29.90
C LEU A 69 11.34 -13.18 -30.45
N LEU A 70 10.37 -12.86 -29.59
CA LEU A 70 9.19 -12.06 -29.94
C LEU A 70 9.60 -10.62 -30.34
N ASP A 71 10.52 -10.01 -29.59
CA ASP A 71 11.09 -8.71 -29.93
C ASP A 71 11.85 -8.73 -31.26
N GLN A 72 12.64 -9.78 -31.52
CA GLN A 72 13.35 -9.91 -32.80
C GLN A 72 12.39 -9.94 -33.99
N ALA A 73 11.24 -10.61 -33.87
CA ALA A 73 10.22 -10.63 -34.91
C ALA A 73 9.49 -9.28 -35.07
N LEU A 74 9.13 -8.61 -33.97
CA LEU A 74 8.43 -7.32 -34.01
C LEU A 74 9.27 -6.19 -34.63
N PHE A 75 10.59 -6.24 -34.47
CA PHE A 75 11.50 -5.20 -34.96
C PHE A 75 12.29 -5.63 -36.20
N HIS A 76 12.00 -6.80 -36.78
CA HIS A 76 12.68 -7.26 -37.98
C HIS A 76 12.44 -6.28 -39.15
N PRO A 77 13.45 -6.01 -39.99
CA PRO A 77 13.34 -5.05 -41.09
C PRO A 77 12.36 -5.48 -42.20
N SER A 78 11.99 -6.76 -42.27
CA SER A 78 11.10 -7.32 -43.30
C SER A 78 9.74 -7.77 -42.74
N ARG A 79 9.20 -7.04 -41.75
CA ARG A 79 7.94 -7.35 -41.06
C ARG A 79 6.68 -6.84 -41.76
N ALA A 80 5.55 -7.49 -41.50
CA ALA A 80 4.24 -7.08 -41.97
C ALA A 80 3.77 -5.92 -41.12
N THR A 81 3.13 -4.94 -41.75
CA THR A 81 2.48 -3.89 -40.98
C THR A 81 1.01 -3.76 -41.32
N PHE A 82 0.19 -3.64 -40.29
CA PHE A 82 -1.22 -3.27 -40.38
C PHE A 82 -1.35 -1.88 -39.77
N GLN A 83 -1.85 -0.92 -40.55
CA GLN A 83 -1.96 0.50 -40.15
C GLN A 83 -0.63 1.09 -39.62
N GLY A 84 0.50 0.73 -40.22
CA GLY A 84 1.82 1.23 -39.85
C GLY A 84 2.46 0.57 -38.61
N ARG A 85 1.82 -0.45 -38.02
CA ARG A 85 2.34 -1.21 -36.88
C ARG A 85 2.61 -2.68 -37.23
N PRO A 86 3.66 -3.32 -36.69
CA PRO A 86 3.93 -4.75 -36.85
C PRO A 86 2.68 -5.61 -36.65
N MET A 87 2.45 -6.60 -37.52
CA MET A 87 1.39 -7.59 -37.36
C MET A 87 1.97 -9.00 -37.37
N LEU A 88 1.62 -9.78 -36.36
CA LEU A 88 2.05 -11.16 -36.18
C LEU A 88 0.86 -12.11 -36.33
N LEU A 89 1.05 -13.15 -37.14
CA LEU A 89 0.07 -14.23 -37.29
C LEU A 89 0.35 -15.32 -36.29
N VAL A 90 -0.69 -15.73 -35.58
CA VAL A 90 -0.59 -16.75 -34.53
C VAL A 90 -1.43 -17.94 -34.93
N ARG A 91 -0.80 -19.11 -35.10
CA ARG A 91 -1.49 -20.36 -35.45
C ARG A 91 -1.23 -21.45 -34.42
N PRO A 92 -2.27 -22.16 -33.93
CA PRO A 92 -2.12 -23.13 -32.84
C PRO A 92 -1.29 -24.39 -33.16
N ASP A 93 -1.07 -24.70 -34.44
CA ASP A 93 -0.52 -25.98 -34.94
C ASP A 93 0.77 -25.82 -35.79
N GLY A 94 1.39 -24.64 -35.82
CA GLY A 94 2.76 -24.41 -36.31
C GLY A 94 3.04 -24.41 -37.83
N GLU A 95 2.35 -25.20 -38.65
CA GLU A 95 2.77 -25.45 -40.06
C GLU A 95 2.09 -24.61 -41.16
N PHE A 96 2.64 -23.48 -41.60
CA PHE A 96 2.03 -22.71 -42.70
C PHE A 96 2.20 -23.35 -44.09
N PRO A 97 1.11 -23.62 -44.84
CA PRO A 97 1.21 -24.18 -46.19
C PRO A 97 1.89 -23.22 -47.18
N VAL A 98 2.87 -23.73 -47.94
CA VAL A 98 3.73 -22.99 -48.90
C VAL A 98 2.94 -22.12 -49.90
N ALA A 99 1.75 -22.57 -50.32
CA ALA A 99 0.88 -21.80 -51.22
C ALA A 99 0.37 -20.46 -50.65
N VAL A 100 0.27 -20.34 -49.32
CA VAL A 100 -0.07 -19.07 -48.63
C VAL A 100 1.13 -18.12 -48.65
N LEU A 101 2.34 -18.66 -48.46
CA LEU A 101 3.60 -17.90 -48.46
C LEU A 101 3.91 -17.34 -49.86
N ASP A 102 3.72 -18.16 -50.90
CA ASP A 102 3.92 -17.77 -52.29
C ASP A 102 2.91 -16.69 -52.77
N HIS A 103 1.64 -16.79 -52.37
CA HIS A 103 0.62 -15.80 -52.74
C HIS A 103 0.85 -14.43 -52.11
N LEU A 104 1.45 -14.39 -50.92
CA LEU A 104 1.79 -13.17 -50.19
C LEU A 104 3.16 -12.59 -50.62
N GLY A 105 3.82 -13.20 -51.60
CA GLY A 105 5.10 -12.73 -52.14
C GLY A 105 6.29 -12.88 -51.18
N LEU A 106 6.21 -13.83 -50.25
CA LEU A 106 7.19 -14.01 -49.18
C LEU A 106 8.27 -15.03 -49.58
N HIS A 107 9.51 -14.57 -49.74
CA HIS A 107 10.64 -15.41 -50.18
C HIS A 107 11.60 -15.85 -49.05
N GLN A 108 11.43 -15.34 -47.83
CA GLN A 108 12.16 -15.77 -46.64
C GLN A 108 11.21 -15.79 -45.44
N VAL A 109 11.18 -16.91 -44.71
CA VAL A 109 10.35 -17.12 -43.52
C VAL A 109 11.25 -17.68 -42.43
N ALA A 110 11.33 -17.00 -41.29
CA ALA A 110 11.95 -17.54 -40.08
C ALA A 110 10.87 -18.27 -39.26
N VAL A 111 11.15 -19.51 -38.85
CA VAL A 111 10.25 -20.36 -38.06
C VAL A 111 10.99 -20.80 -36.80
N PHE A 112 10.35 -20.69 -35.63
CA PHE A 112 10.96 -20.98 -34.33
C PHE A 112 10.07 -21.87 -33.44
N GLY A 113 10.52 -23.11 -33.13
CA GLY A 113 10.29 -23.86 -31.86
C GLY A 113 9.05 -24.80 -31.69
N PRO A 114 9.20 -26.05 -31.17
CA PRO A 114 8.30 -27.19 -31.44
C PRO A 114 7.04 -27.31 -30.53
N CYS A 115 5.95 -27.81 -31.11
CA CYS A 115 4.58 -27.88 -30.59
C CYS A 115 4.25 -29.09 -29.67
N ALA A 116 3.36 -28.89 -28.67
CA ALA A 116 2.25 -29.82 -28.37
C ALA A 116 1.14 -29.24 -27.44
N LYS A 117 0.00 -28.86 -28.05
CA LYS A 117 -1.40 -28.85 -27.54
C LYS A 117 -1.74 -28.09 -26.24
N LYS A 118 -2.37 -26.91 -26.40
CA LYS A 118 -3.75 -26.53 -26.00
C LYS A 118 -4.01 -25.09 -26.48
N GLU A 119 -5.26 -24.69 -26.54
CA GLU A 119 -5.74 -23.38 -27.02
C GLU A 119 -4.98 -22.19 -26.42
N PHE A 120 -4.96 -21.06 -27.16
CA PHE A 120 -4.36 -19.76 -26.82
C PHE A 120 -4.02 -19.56 -25.33
N CYS A 121 -2.73 -19.53 -25.01
CA CYS A 121 -2.21 -19.50 -23.64
C CYS A 121 -1.94 -18.08 -23.10
N GLY A 122 -2.88 -17.13 -23.25
CA GLY A 122 -2.85 -15.90 -22.45
C GLY A 122 -3.48 -16.16 -21.09
N LEU A 123 -2.86 -15.73 -19.98
CA LEU A 123 -3.47 -15.81 -18.65
C LEU A 123 -4.64 -14.81 -18.56
N ALA A 124 -5.86 -15.23 -18.92
CA ALA A 124 -7.08 -14.44 -18.75
C ALA A 124 -7.82 -14.86 -17.46
N GLY A 125 -7.93 -13.96 -16.49
CA GLY A 125 -8.73 -14.18 -15.27
C GLY A 125 -10.23 -14.06 -15.55
N TRP A 126 -11.05 -14.93 -14.95
CA TRP A 126 -12.51 -14.85 -14.97
C TRP A 126 -13.02 -13.82 -13.95
N ILE A 127 -14.02 -13.01 -14.31
CA ILE A 127 -14.64 -11.98 -13.46
C ILE A 127 -15.93 -12.57 -12.87
N PRO A 128 -16.02 -12.80 -11.54
CA PRO A 128 -17.25 -13.31 -10.92
C PRO A 128 -18.34 -12.22 -10.82
N PRO A 129 -19.63 -12.58 -10.84
CA PRO A 129 -20.74 -11.64 -10.73
C PRO A 129 -20.84 -11.01 -9.32
N ALA A 130 -21.42 -9.80 -9.24
CA ALA A 130 -21.54 -9.00 -8.04
C ALA A 130 -22.31 -9.70 -6.89
N ASP A 131 -21.88 -9.49 -5.65
CA ASP A 131 -22.60 -9.91 -4.45
C ASP A 131 -23.65 -8.87 -4.00
N SER A 132 -24.51 -9.28 -3.06
CA SER A 132 -25.80 -8.64 -2.73
C SER A 132 -25.74 -7.22 -2.17
N ASN A 133 -24.56 -6.63 -2.00
CA ASN A 133 -24.39 -5.27 -1.47
C ASN A 133 -24.02 -4.22 -2.54
N GLY A 134 -23.95 -4.59 -3.83
CA GLY A 134 -24.02 -3.63 -4.93
C GLY A 134 -22.89 -2.61 -5.05
N LEU A 135 -21.75 -2.79 -4.36
CA LEU A 135 -20.57 -1.95 -4.51
C LEU A 135 -19.39 -2.78 -5.05
N LEU A 136 -19.27 -2.79 -6.38
CA LEU A 136 -18.08 -3.30 -7.06
C LEU A 136 -16.91 -2.34 -6.80
N ASN A 137 -16.00 -2.72 -5.91
CA ASN A 137 -14.83 -1.91 -5.55
C ASN A 137 -13.72 -2.09 -6.60
N TYR A 138 -13.57 -1.10 -7.48
CA TYR A 138 -12.55 -1.00 -8.53
C TYR A 138 -11.10 -1.27 -8.05
N ALA A 139 -10.74 -0.80 -6.84
CA ALA A 139 -9.42 -1.02 -6.24
C ALA A 139 -9.19 -2.45 -5.73
N TRP A 140 -10.27 -3.17 -5.41
CA TRP A 140 -10.23 -4.57 -4.99
C TRP A 140 -9.99 -5.50 -6.19
N PHE A 141 -10.55 -5.18 -7.35
CA PHE A 141 -10.27 -5.88 -8.62
C PHE A 141 -8.82 -5.69 -9.07
N LEU A 142 -8.29 -4.46 -8.96
CA LEU A 142 -6.88 -4.12 -9.23
C LEU A 142 -5.89 -5.01 -8.46
N LYS A 143 -6.16 -5.31 -7.18
CA LYS A 143 -5.28 -6.18 -6.38
C LYS A 143 -5.35 -7.66 -6.80
N ARG A 144 -6.50 -8.15 -7.29
CA ARG A 144 -6.69 -9.57 -7.63
C ARG A 144 -6.20 -9.95 -9.03
N ALA A 145 -6.23 -9.03 -9.99
CA ALA A 145 -5.69 -9.27 -11.34
C ALA A 145 -4.18 -9.53 -11.32
N HIS A 146 -3.45 -8.89 -10.40
CA HIS A 146 -1.99 -8.96 -10.31
C HIS A 146 -1.42 -9.96 -9.29
N PHE A 147 -2.23 -10.48 -8.36
CA PHE A 147 -1.75 -11.50 -7.41
C PHE A 147 -1.91 -12.91 -7.97
N ARG A 148 -1.06 -13.28 -8.94
CA ARG A 148 -0.84 -14.68 -9.34
C ARG A 148 0.66 -14.91 -9.52
N GLY A 149 1.22 -15.79 -8.69
CA GLY A 149 2.62 -16.20 -8.82
C GLY A 149 2.89 -16.74 -10.22
N ALA A 150 4.00 -16.33 -10.82
CA ALA A 150 4.40 -16.80 -12.13
C ALA A 150 4.58 -18.33 -12.13
N HIS A 151 3.93 -19.03 -13.05
CA HIS A 151 4.25 -20.41 -13.39
C HIS A 151 5.59 -20.45 -14.14
N PRO A 152 6.45 -21.46 -13.97
CA PRO A 152 7.81 -21.49 -14.53
C PRO A 152 7.94 -21.53 -16.07
N ASP A 153 6.85 -21.70 -16.83
CA ASP A 153 6.85 -21.82 -18.29
C ASP A 153 6.11 -20.63 -18.94
N LEU A 154 6.77 -19.46 -18.95
CA LEU A 154 6.13 -18.14 -19.08
C LEU A 154 5.15 -17.96 -20.26
N LEU A 155 3.99 -17.37 -19.92
CA LEU A 155 2.92 -16.93 -20.81
C LEU A 155 2.84 -15.39 -20.86
N LEU A 156 2.45 -14.80 -21.99
CA LEU A 156 2.19 -13.35 -22.09
C LEU A 156 1.00 -12.96 -21.18
N PRO A 157 1.15 -11.97 -20.28
CA PRO A 157 0.04 -11.46 -19.50
C PRO A 157 -1.02 -10.85 -20.42
N ALA A 158 -2.29 -11.25 -20.25
CA ALA A 158 -3.39 -10.84 -21.12
C ALA A 158 -4.51 -10.16 -20.32
N VAL A 159 -5.08 -9.09 -20.89
CA VAL A 159 -6.06 -8.25 -20.21
C VAL A 159 -7.42 -8.31 -20.93
N ARG A 160 -8.46 -8.75 -20.20
CA ARG A 160 -9.80 -9.04 -20.75
C ARG A 160 -10.79 -7.89 -20.69
N ALA A 161 -11.51 -7.64 -21.79
CA ALA A 161 -12.64 -6.71 -21.83
C ALA A 161 -13.84 -7.23 -21.00
N LEU A 162 -14.51 -6.32 -20.29
CA LEU A 162 -15.76 -6.58 -19.54
C LEU A 162 -16.91 -6.95 -20.50
N ASP A 163 -17.85 -7.78 -20.04
CA ASP A 163 -19.02 -8.19 -20.84
C ASP A 163 -20.19 -7.19 -20.75
N LEU A 164 -21.20 -7.37 -21.61
CA LEU A 164 -22.34 -6.45 -21.72
C LEU A 164 -23.28 -6.51 -20.50
N ASP A 165 -23.37 -7.64 -19.82
CA ASP A 165 -24.25 -7.84 -18.67
C ASP A 165 -23.68 -7.21 -17.39
N GLN A 166 -22.37 -6.92 -17.38
CA GLN A 166 -21.65 -6.20 -16.33
C GLN A 166 -21.67 -4.67 -16.51
N MET A 167 -22.25 -4.14 -17.60
CA MET A 167 -22.26 -2.70 -17.92
C MET A 167 -23.04 -1.83 -16.93
N ASP A 168 -24.20 -2.29 -16.46
CA ASP A 168 -25.08 -1.51 -15.57
C ASP A 168 -24.45 -1.26 -14.17
N ALA A 169 -23.40 -2.01 -13.84
CA ALA A 169 -22.63 -1.89 -12.61
C ALA A 169 -21.49 -0.86 -12.70
N PHE A 170 -21.19 -0.37 -13.89
CA PHE A 170 -20.04 0.50 -14.23
C PHE A 170 -20.49 1.92 -14.62
N VAL A 171 -21.32 2.55 -13.79
CA VAL A 171 -22.05 3.81 -14.07
C VAL A 171 -21.14 5.05 -14.25
N ALA A 172 -19.83 4.96 -14.01
CA ALA A 172 -18.93 6.12 -13.99
C ALA A 172 -17.55 5.91 -14.65
N ALA A 173 -17.34 4.83 -15.42
CA ALA A 173 -16.07 4.66 -16.14
C ALA A 173 -16.05 5.52 -17.40
N ASP A 174 -15.01 6.36 -17.56
CA ASP A 174 -14.75 7.13 -18.77
C ASP A 174 -13.41 6.74 -19.43
N ALA A 175 -13.21 7.31 -20.61
CA ALA A 175 -12.03 7.21 -21.45
C ALA A 175 -10.70 7.44 -20.69
N GLU A 176 -10.68 8.39 -19.75
CA GLU A 176 -9.49 8.80 -19.02
C GLU A 176 -9.14 7.79 -17.92
N MET A 177 -10.14 7.25 -17.22
CA MET A 177 -9.97 6.18 -16.23
C MET A 177 -9.47 4.88 -16.86
N TYR A 178 -9.94 4.54 -18.06
CA TYR A 178 -9.49 3.37 -18.81
C TYR A 178 -8.05 3.55 -19.35
N GLN A 179 -7.68 4.75 -19.79
CA GLN A 179 -6.30 5.03 -20.22
C GLN A 179 -5.32 5.03 -19.03
N ALA A 180 -5.74 5.56 -17.88
CA ALA A 180 -4.99 5.47 -16.64
C ALA A 180 -4.81 4.02 -16.16
N TRP A 181 -5.81 3.15 -16.38
CA TRP A 181 -5.73 1.72 -16.12
C TRP A 181 -4.69 1.01 -17.01
N LEU A 182 -4.70 1.24 -18.33
CA LEU A 182 -3.65 0.69 -19.21
C LEU A 182 -2.26 1.16 -18.73
N GLN A 183 -2.09 2.44 -18.41
CA GLN A 183 -0.82 2.96 -17.90
C GLN A 183 -0.40 2.38 -16.54
N LEU A 184 -1.36 2.06 -15.66
CA LEU A 184 -1.10 1.40 -14.38
C LEU A 184 -0.65 -0.05 -14.58
N GLU A 185 -1.34 -0.80 -15.44
CA GLU A 185 -0.96 -2.17 -15.85
C GLU A 185 0.47 -2.21 -16.42
N SER A 186 0.86 -1.19 -17.20
CA SER A 186 2.22 -0.95 -17.68
C SER A 186 3.25 -0.74 -16.56
N ALA A 187 2.91 0.10 -15.58
CA ALA A 187 3.78 0.40 -14.44
C ALA A 187 3.93 -0.78 -13.47
N TRP A 188 2.93 -1.67 -13.37
CA TRP A 188 2.99 -2.87 -12.53
C TRP A 188 3.62 -4.06 -13.24
N SER A 189 3.53 -4.16 -14.58
CA SER A 189 4.31 -5.11 -15.38
C SER A 189 5.82 -4.88 -15.24
N ALA A 190 6.26 -3.65 -14.92
CA ALA A 190 7.64 -3.34 -14.56
C ALA A 190 8.15 -4.11 -13.33
N LEU A 191 7.26 -4.66 -12.49
CA LEU A 191 7.63 -5.34 -11.25
C LEU A 191 7.62 -6.87 -11.34
N GLN A 192 7.31 -7.47 -12.48
CA GLN A 192 7.46 -8.91 -12.65
C GLN A 192 8.58 -9.28 -13.63
N VAL A 193 9.67 -9.72 -13.00
CA VAL A 193 10.77 -10.57 -13.49
C VAL A 193 12.11 -9.87 -13.78
N ASN A 194 12.22 -8.62 -14.23
CA ASN A 194 13.54 -7.93 -14.30
C ASN A 194 13.55 -6.37 -14.34
N GLY A 195 12.43 -5.66 -14.17
CA GLY A 195 12.48 -4.19 -14.04
C GLY A 195 12.83 -3.42 -15.31
N GLU A 196 12.58 -3.96 -16.51
CA GLU A 196 12.77 -3.21 -17.75
C GLU A 196 11.52 -2.40 -18.10
N GLU A 197 11.71 -1.12 -18.46
CA GLU A 197 10.66 -0.13 -18.81
C GLU A 197 9.81 -0.50 -20.05
N ASP A 198 10.08 -1.68 -20.64
CA ASP A 198 9.77 -2.09 -22.01
C ASP A 198 8.96 -3.41 -22.10
N ALA A 199 8.53 -3.99 -20.97
CA ALA A 199 7.85 -5.28 -20.95
C ALA A 199 6.60 -5.33 -21.87
N THR A 200 6.34 -6.49 -22.48
CA THR A 200 5.26 -6.69 -23.46
C THR A 200 3.98 -7.21 -22.78
N VAL A 201 2.85 -6.53 -22.99
CA VAL A 201 1.54 -6.89 -22.42
C VAL A 201 0.49 -7.04 -23.53
N LEU A 202 -0.40 -8.02 -23.41
CA LEU A 202 -1.42 -8.34 -24.41
C LEU A 202 -2.81 -7.83 -24.01
N ILE A 203 -3.47 -7.11 -24.90
CA ILE A 203 -4.90 -6.76 -24.82
C ILE A 203 -5.72 -7.80 -25.59
N ASP A 204 -6.74 -8.39 -24.97
CA ASP A 204 -7.40 -9.61 -25.49
C ASP A 204 -8.47 -9.39 -26.57
N SER A 205 -9.02 -8.19 -26.72
CA SER A 205 -10.02 -7.87 -27.76
C SER A 205 -10.09 -6.37 -28.00
N TRP A 206 -9.75 -5.94 -29.21
CA TRP A 206 -9.86 -4.54 -29.59
C TRP A 206 -11.30 -4.00 -29.48
N VAL A 207 -12.28 -4.71 -30.07
CA VAL A 207 -13.68 -4.28 -30.11
C VAL A 207 -14.33 -4.32 -28.73
N GLY A 208 -13.96 -5.29 -27.87
CA GLY A 208 -14.48 -5.37 -26.50
C GLY A 208 -14.06 -4.17 -25.65
N HIS A 209 -12.81 -3.73 -25.81
CA HIS A 209 -12.25 -2.60 -25.08
C HIS A 209 -12.68 -1.24 -25.64
N GLN A 210 -12.86 -1.11 -26.96
CA GLN A 210 -13.42 0.12 -27.58
C GLN A 210 -14.82 0.50 -27.07
N ARG A 211 -15.61 -0.45 -26.54
CA ARG A 211 -16.97 -0.20 -26.02
C ARG A 211 -17.01 0.69 -24.78
N TRP A 212 -15.88 0.84 -24.09
CA TRP A 212 -15.74 1.65 -22.87
C TRP A 212 -15.26 3.08 -23.17
N TRP A 213 -15.32 3.50 -24.44
CA TRP A 213 -14.84 4.80 -24.93
C TRP A 213 -15.95 5.63 -25.62
N GLY A 214 -15.94 6.94 -25.41
CA GLY A 214 -16.73 7.93 -26.18
C GLY A 214 -16.04 9.29 -26.20
N PRO A 215 -16.16 10.09 -27.28
CA PRO A 215 -15.52 11.40 -27.38
C PRO A 215 -16.18 12.43 -26.43
N GLU A 216 -15.33 13.26 -25.82
CA GLU A 216 -15.61 14.31 -24.82
C GLU A 216 -17.00 14.96 -24.90
N GLN A 217 -17.74 14.93 -23.79
CA GLN A 217 -18.73 15.96 -23.50
C GLN A 217 -18.11 16.98 -22.54
N THR A 218 -17.69 18.10 -23.13
CA THR A 218 -17.30 19.32 -22.44
C THR A 218 -18.44 19.79 -21.53
N SER A 219 -18.22 19.77 -20.21
CA SER A 219 -19.12 20.41 -19.25
C SER A 219 -18.61 21.81 -18.90
N SER A 220 -19.57 22.72 -18.82
CA SER A 220 -19.45 24.16 -18.92
C SER A 220 -18.68 24.83 -17.78
N THR A 221 -17.75 25.69 -18.17
CA THR A 221 -17.10 26.73 -17.36
C THR A 221 -18.13 27.69 -16.74
N THR A 222 -18.15 27.77 -15.41
CA THR A 222 -18.77 28.90 -14.70
C THR A 222 -17.67 29.82 -14.21
N THR A 223 -17.48 30.95 -14.88
CA THR A 223 -16.60 32.04 -14.45
C THR A 223 -17.23 32.79 -13.28
N CYS A 224 -16.53 32.93 -12.16
CA CYS A 224 -16.84 33.94 -11.15
C CYS A 224 -15.64 34.91 -11.02
N GLN A 225 -15.95 36.20 -10.99
CA GLN A 225 -14.99 37.29 -10.96
C GLN A 225 -14.49 37.59 -9.55
N PRO A 226 -13.29 38.19 -9.41
CA PRO A 226 -12.65 38.42 -8.13
C PRO A 226 -13.24 39.63 -7.41
N GLN A 227 -13.50 39.49 -6.10
CA GLN A 227 -13.68 40.63 -5.21
C GLN A 227 -12.56 40.69 -4.20
N ASN A 228 -11.90 41.84 -4.20
CA ASN A 228 -10.70 42.14 -3.44
C ASN A 228 -11.07 42.88 -2.14
N LEU A 229 -10.18 42.71 -1.15
CA LEU A 229 -9.78 43.60 -0.06
C LEU A 229 -10.16 43.20 1.38
N ARG A 230 -9.08 42.86 2.09
CA ARG A 230 -8.89 42.52 3.50
C ARG A 230 -9.19 43.70 4.43
N GLU A 231 -9.93 43.42 5.51
CA GLU A 231 -9.90 44.24 6.73
C GLU A 231 -8.77 43.75 7.65
N ARG A 232 -7.95 44.67 8.18
CA ARG A 232 -6.94 44.36 9.21
C ARG A 232 -7.65 44.13 10.55
N SER A 233 -7.61 42.90 11.05
CA SER A 233 -8.28 42.51 12.30
C SER A 233 -7.32 42.48 13.51
N ASP A 234 -7.87 42.42 14.73
CA ASP A 234 -7.18 42.25 16.03
C ASP A 234 -6.32 40.96 16.16
N SER A 235 -6.16 40.21 15.07
CA SER A 235 -5.46 38.92 14.99
C SER A 235 -3.97 39.01 14.66
N GLU A 236 -3.38 40.20 14.48
CA GLU A 236 -1.96 40.36 14.12
C GLU A 236 -1.19 41.21 15.13
N ARG A 237 0.06 40.83 15.43
CA ARG A 237 1.03 41.63 16.19
C ARG A 237 2.30 41.78 15.37
N GLN A 238 2.82 43.01 15.28
CA GLN A 238 4.04 43.30 14.52
C GLN A 238 4.96 44.25 15.29
N TRP A 239 6.27 44.09 15.10
CA TRP A 239 7.28 45.10 15.46
C TRP A 239 8.50 44.99 14.55
N GLY A 240 9.25 46.09 14.44
CA GLY A 240 10.33 46.23 13.46
C GLY A 240 9.83 46.45 12.03
N VAL A 241 10.77 46.71 11.13
CA VAL A 241 10.53 46.95 9.71
C VAL A 241 11.14 45.81 8.92
N MET A 242 10.32 45.09 8.14
CA MET A 242 10.76 43.99 7.28
C MET A 242 11.48 44.53 6.04
N HIS A 243 12.39 43.75 5.48
CA HIS A 243 13.20 44.14 4.33
C HIS A 243 13.22 43.07 3.23
N PRO A 244 12.96 43.42 1.96
CA PRO A 244 12.86 42.45 0.85
C PRO A 244 14.12 41.58 0.65
N SER A 245 15.29 42.12 0.98
CA SER A 245 16.58 41.42 0.84
C SER A 245 16.89 40.44 1.97
N HIS A 246 16.06 40.38 3.01
CA HIS A 246 16.25 39.46 4.14
C HIS A 246 15.67 38.08 3.80
N LEU A 247 16.20 37.05 4.46
CA LEU A 247 15.59 35.72 4.44
C LEU A 247 14.34 35.73 5.34
N ALA A 248 13.19 35.36 4.78
CA ALA A 248 11.97 35.19 5.55
C ALA A 248 11.98 33.85 6.29
N ILE A 249 11.74 33.85 7.59
CA ILE A 249 11.55 32.65 8.41
C ILE A 249 10.06 32.51 8.72
N ALA A 250 9.41 31.50 8.15
CA ALA A 250 7.98 31.23 8.33
C ALA A 250 7.80 30.05 9.30
N ILE A 251 7.19 30.28 10.47
CA ILE A 251 6.97 29.22 11.47
C ILE A 251 5.48 29.09 11.82
N HIS A 252 4.94 27.88 11.70
CA HIS A 252 3.69 27.53 12.38
C HIS A 252 3.97 27.05 13.82
N GLY A 253 3.82 27.96 14.77
CA GLY A 253 4.06 27.79 16.21
C GLY A 253 2.85 27.31 16.99
N PHE A 254 2.42 26.07 16.76
CA PHE A 254 1.42 25.37 17.58
C PHE A 254 1.94 25.00 18.98
N TYR A 255 3.19 24.53 19.08
CA TYR A 255 3.87 24.25 20.36
C TYR A 255 4.91 25.33 20.66
N LEU A 256 4.59 26.26 21.56
CA LEU A 256 5.44 27.44 21.83
C LEU A 256 6.83 27.08 22.37
N ASP A 257 6.98 26.01 23.15
CA ASP A 257 8.28 25.59 23.68
C ASP A 257 9.23 25.12 22.55
N ARG A 258 8.69 24.40 21.57
CA ARG A 258 9.44 23.99 20.36
C ARG A 258 9.75 25.19 19.48
N MET A 259 8.80 26.12 19.33
CA MET A 259 9.05 27.38 18.61
C MET A 259 10.22 28.12 19.25
N ALA A 260 10.24 28.25 20.57
CA ALA A 260 11.34 28.89 21.28
C ALA A 260 12.67 28.18 21.04
N SER A 261 12.69 26.83 21.06
CA SER A 261 13.87 26.02 20.77
C SER A 261 14.41 26.21 19.34
N ILE A 262 13.55 26.35 18.34
CA ILE A 262 13.95 26.63 16.95
C ILE A 262 14.52 28.06 16.86
N LEU A 263 13.82 29.04 17.42
CA LEU A 263 14.22 30.44 17.38
C LEU A 263 15.53 30.72 18.12
N GLN A 264 15.89 29.92 19.13
CA GLN A 264 17.18 30.01 19.83
C GLN A 264 18.36 29.54 18.99
N GLN A 265 18.12 28.73 17.95
CA GLN A 265 19.16 28.25 17.03
C GLN A 265 19.44 29.24 15.88
N LEU A 266 18.65 30.31 15.75
CA LEU A 266 18.76 31.32 14.70
C LEU A 266 19.18 32.67 15.30
N PRO A 267 20.11 33.41 14.66
CA PRO A 267 20.56 34.70 15.16
C PRO A 267 19.49 35.79 14.89
N PRO A 268 18.84 36.38 15.91
CA PRO A 268 17.68 37.25 15.70
C PRO A 268 17.98 38.52 14.88
N GLY A 269 19.22 39.00 14.88
CA GLY A 269 19.65 40.18 14.12
C GLY A 269 20.07 39.91 12.67
N GLY A 270 20.47 38.67 12.36
CA GLY A 270 21.34 38.33 11.23
C GLY A 270 22.76 38.93 11.36
N ASP A 271 23.67 38.52 10.47
CA ASP A 271 25.10 38.90 10.42
C ASP A 271 26.02 38.21 11.46
N GLN A 272 25.50 37.20 12.16
CA GLN A 272 26.27 36.32 13.04
C GLN A 272 26.10 34.87 12.59
N GLU A 273 27.13 34.04 12.77
CA GLU A 273 27.10 32.59 12.50
C GLU A 273 26.78 32.20 11.04
N GLY A 274 27.02 33.11 10.09
CA GLY A 274 26.89 32.85 8.65
C GLY A 274 25.49 33.04 8.06
N TRP A 275 24.50 33.44 8.87
CA TRP A 275 23.15 33.75 8.37
C TRP A 275 23.04 35.18 7.83
N PRO A 276 22.29 35.41 6.73
CA PRO A 276 21.89 36.75 6.33
C PRO A 276 20.97 37.39 7.40
N PRO A 277 20.68 38.70 7.27
CA PRO A 277 19.56 39.33 7.95
C PRO A 277 18.25 38.51 7.83
N LEU A 278 17.60 38.27 8.98
CA LEU A 278 16.39 37.44 9.09
C LEU A 278 15.16 38.28 9.44
N ASP A 279 14.02 37.94 8.85
CA ASP A 279 12.70 38.49 9.16
C ASP A 279 11.74 37.37 9.54
N LEU A 280 11.06 37.51 10.68
CA LEU A 280 10.29 36.42 11.28
C LEU A 280 8.78 36.58 11.06
N TYR A 281 8.16 35.53 10.54
CA TYR A 281 6.72 35.41 10.32
C TYR A 281 6.21 34.18 11.08
N VAL A 282 5.33 34.39 12.06
CA VAL A 282 4.81 33.31 12.91
C VAL A 282 3.31 33.23 12.82
N SER A 283 2.75 32.03 12.66
CA SER A 283 1.34 31.77 12.95
C SER A 283 1.23 30.93 14.21
N THR A 284 0.19 31.15 15.01
CA THR A 284 -0.06 30.43 16.26
C THR A 284 -1.56 30.40 16.54
N PRO A 285 -2.09 29.43 17.31
CA PRO A 285 -3.51 29.44 17.68
C PRO A 285 -3.93 30.81 18.25
N SER A 286 -5.09 31.34 17.85
CA SER A 286 -5.51 32.72 18.21
C SER A 286 -5.45 33.01 19.71
N HIS A 287 -5.75 32.02 20.56
CA HIS A 287 -5.69 32.13 22.02
C HIS A 287 -4.25 32.23 22.58
N GLN A 288 -3.23 31.84 21.81
CA GLN A 288 -1.81 31.88 22.18
C GLN A 288 -1.08 33.12 21.65
N LEU A 289 -1.72 33.94 20.81
CA LEU A 289 -1.08 35.07 20.10
C LEU A 289 -0.29 36.01 21.04
N ALA A 290 -0.87 36.38 22.19
CA ALA A 290 -0.21 37.24 23.16
C ALA A 290 1.04 36.57 23.77
N THR A 291 0.92 35.30 24.15
CA THR A 291 2.00 34.50 24.75
C THR A 291 3.14 34.25 23.76
N ALA A 292 2.80 33.94 22.50
CA ALA A 292 3.76 33.75 21.42
C ALA A 292 4.56 35.05 21.16
N ALA A 293 3.88 36.19 21.04
CA ALA A 293 4.55 37.48 20.85
C ALA A 293 5.50 37.82 22.02
N GLU A 294 5.10 37.54 23.26
CA GLU A 294 5.95 37.77 24.44
C GLU A 294 7.14 36.80 24.50
N CYS A 295 6.96 35.55 24.07
CA CYS A 295 8.05 34.60 23.90
C CYS A 295 9.09 35.13 22.90
N ILE A 296 8.65 35.57 21.72
CA ILE A 296 9.53 36.06 20.66
C ILE A 296 10.27 37.34 21.08
N ARG A 297 9.61 38.25 21.82
CA ARG A 297 10.27 39.44 22.38
C ARG A 297 11.37 39.10 23.37
N ARG A 298 11.14 38.12 24.25
CA ARG A 298 12.17 37.64 25.19
C ARG A 298 13.39 37.04 24.50
N LEU A 299 13.21 36.52 23.28
CA LEU A 299 14.28 36.03 22.42
C LEU A 299 14.94 37.15 21.57
N ASN A 300 14.59 38.42 21.81
CA ASN A 300 15.19 39.60 21.19
C ASN A 300 15.11 39.64 19.65
N TRP A 301 14.06 39.07 19.05
CA TRP A 301 13.82 39.21 17.61
C TRP A 301 13.39 40.64 17.26
N PRO A 302 14.12 41.34 16.36
CA PRO A 302 13.91 42.77 16.10
C PRO A 302 12.80 43.05 15.08
N ARG A 303 12.50 42.10 14.18
CA ARG A 303 11.59 42.25 13.03
C ARG A 303 10.67 41.04 12.94
N VAL A 304 9.41 41.23 13.33
CA VAL A 304 8.47 40.12 13.54
C VAL A 304 7.06 40.50 13.11
N ARG A 305 6.36 39.58 12.43
CA ARG A 305 4.90 39.55 12.25
C ARG A 305 4.35 38.25 12.83
N VAL A 306 3.36 38.33 13.72
CA VAL A 306 2.73 37.19 14.38
C VAL A 306 1.22 37.22 14.13
N PHE A 307 0.68 36.12 13.63
CA PHE A 307 -0.73 35.94 13.27
C PHE A 307 -1.39 34.93 14.20
N GLY A 308 -2.52 35.32 14.82
CA GLY A 308 -3.38 34.44 15.59
C GLY A 308 -4.42 33.78 14.70
N VAL A 309 -4.31 32.47 14.47
CA VAL A 309 -5.15 31.72 13.53
C VAL A 309 -5.98 30.63 14.23
N PRO A 310 -7.15 30.23 13.70
CA PRO A 310 -7.86 29.06 14.18
C PRO A 310 -7.06 27.77 13.98
N ASN A 311 -7.31 26.75 14.80
CA ASN A 311 -6.67 25.43 14.66
C ASN A 311 -7.37 24.61 13.56
N ARG A 312 -7.09 24.91 12.29
CA ARG A 312 -7.69 24.26 11.12
C ARG A 312 -6.72 24.27 9.95
N GLY A 313 -6.65 23.16 9.20
CA GLY A 313 -5.77 23.02 8.03
C GLY A 313 -4.27 22.94 8.38
N ARG A 314 -3.94 22.52 9.61
CA ARG A 314 -2.58 22.24 10.09
C ARG A 314 -1.62 23.41 9.91
N ASP A 315 -0.39 23.16 9.48
CA ASP A 315 0.61 24.18 9.18
C ASP A 315 0.43 24.79 7.77
N PHE A 316 -0.24 24.08 6.86
CA PHE A 316 -0.39 24.53 5.46
C PHE A 316 -1.44 25.62 5.28
N ALA A 317 -2.61 25.55 5.93
CA ALA A 317 -3.61 26.63 5.83
C ALA A 317 -3.07 27.97 6.38
N PRO A 318 -2.47 28.03 7.59
CA PRO A 318 -1.84 29.25 8.06
C PRO A 318 -0.73 29.75 7.14
N PHE A 319 0.01 28.83 6.50
CA PHE A 319 1.06 29.18 5.55
C PHE A 319 0.50 29.87 4.31
N VAL A 320 -0.47 29.27 3.61
CA VAL A 320 -1.00 29.83 2.35
C VAL A 320 -1.94 31.02 2.57
N LEU A 321 -2.68 31.06 3.69
CA LEU A 321 -3.64 32.14 3.96
C LEU A 321 -3.02 33.38 4.61
N HIS A 322 -1.95 33.21 5.40
CA HIS A 322 -1.37 34.31 6.19
C HIS A 322 0.13 34.51 5.95
N LEU A 323 0.96 33.48 6.14
CA LEU A 323 2.42 33.65 6.15
C LEU A 323 2.99 33.97 4.76
N LEU A 324 2.71 33.14 3.75
CA LEU A 324 3.21 33.32 2.40
C LEU A 324 2.72 34.65 1.78
N PRO A 325 1.42 35.05 1.90
CA PRO A 325 0.99 36.36 1.45
C PRO A 325 1.69 37.53 2.15
N ALA A 326 1.95 37.43 3.45
CA ALA A 326 2.66 38.46 4.20
C ALA A 326 4.14 38.59 3.79
N ILE A 327 4.76 37.46 3.44
CA ILE A 327 6.13 37.39 2.93
C ILE A 327 6.23 38.01 1.53
N LEU A 328 5.26 37.70 0.65
CA LEU A 328 5.17 38.25 -0.70
C LEU A 328 4.85 39.75 -0.69
N GLU A 329 4.04 40.22 0.26
CA GLU A 329 3.74 41.66 0.45
C GLU A 329 5.01 42.50 0.66
N VAL A 330 5.99 41.96 1.38
CA VAL A 330 7.29 42.62 1.59
C VAL A 330 8.23 42.42 0.40
N GLY A 331 8.06 41.35 -0.38
CA GLY A 331 8.88 41.05 -1.55
C GLY A 331 10.15 40.24 -1.24
N HIS A 332 10.11 39.39 -0.21
CA HIS A 332 11.22 38.47 0.07
C HIS A 332 11.45 37.51 -1.10
N GLY A 333 12.70 37.28 -1.48
CA GLY A 333 13.06 36.34 -2.55
C GLY A 333 13.07 34.87 -2.11
N CYS A 334 13.37 34.60 -0.84
CA CYS A 334 13.46 33.25 -0.27
C CYS A 334 12.73 33.15 1.07
N VAL A 335 12.23 31.96 1.37
CA VAL A 335 11.61 31.62 2.65
C VAL A 335 12.15 30.29 3.18
N LEU A 336 12.42 30.24 4.49
CA LEU A 336 12.56 29.00 5.24
C LEU A 336 11.23 28.70 5.94
N LYS A 337 10.53 27.64 5.51
CA LYS A 337 9.28 27.19 6.12
C LYS A 337 9.56 26.10 7.16
N LEU A 338 9.08 26.32 8.38
CA LEU A 338 9.19 25.40 9.51
C LEU A 338 7.84 25.29 10.24
N HIS A 339 7.68 24.25 11.05
CA HIS A 339 6.55 24.14 11.98
C HIS A 339 6.96 23.42 13.26
N THR A 340 6.13 23.56 14.29
CA THR A 340 6.39 22.95 15.61
C THR A 340 5.67 21.63 15.82
N LYS A 341 4.77 21.25 14.89
CA LYS A 341 4.01 19.99 14.98
C LYS A 341 4.96 18.79 14.89
N ALA A 342 5.25 18.18 16.04
CA ALA A 342 5.71 16.81 16.08
C ALA A 342 4.49 15.92 15.82
N SER A 343 4.59 14.99 14.86
CA SER A 343 3.60 13.93 14.72
C SER A 343 3.58 13.11 16.02
N THR A 344 2.62 13.39 16.90
CA THR A 344 2.38 12.73 18.19
C THR A 344 2.08 11.23 18.07
N HIS A 345 2.03 10.71 16.84
CA HIS A 345 1.77 9.32 16.49
C HIS A 345 3.04 8.46 16.33
N MET A 346 4.24 9.02 16.52
CA MET A 346 5.50 8.28 16.36
C MET A 346 6.36 8.38 17.63
N ASN A 347 6.74 7.21 18.19
CA ASN A 347 7.70 7.08 19.31
C ASN A 347 9.11 7.64 18.99
N PHE A 348 9.33 8.17 17.78
CA PHE A 348 10.55 8.79 17.27
C PHE A 348 10.44 10.30 17.01
N GLY A 349 9.35 10.97 17.41
CA GLY A 349 9.07 12.37 17.05
C GLY A 349 10.22 13.36 17.35
N GLY A 350 11.09 13.06 18.31
CA GLY A 350 12.29 13.85 18.60
C GLY A 350 13.38 13.74 17.53
N ALA A 351 13.66 12.54 17.00
CA ALA A 351 14.72 12.31 16.00
C ALA A 351 14.33 12.85 14.62
N TRP A 352 13.06 12.70 14.23
CA TRP A 352 12.52 13.27 12.99
C TRP A 352 12.55 14.79 13.00
N ALA A 353 11.99 15.42 14.04
CA ALA A 353 12.00 16.88 14.14
C ALA A 353 13.44 17.40 14.23
N TYR A 354 14.34 16.71 14.94
CA TYR A 354 15.76 17.06 14.97
C TYR A 354 16.42 16.92 13.59
N HIS A 355 16.15 15.87 12.80
CA HIS A 355 16.67 15.71 11.45
C HIS A 355 16.21 16.83 10.51
N MET A 356 14.92 17.16 10.52
CA MET A 356 14.35 18.25 9.72
C MET A 356 14.96 19.60 10.11
N GLU A 357 15.06 19.89 11.41
CA GLU A 357 15.64 21.11 11.95
C GLU A 357 17.14 21.20 11.62
N SER A 358 17.95 20.19 11.95
CA SER A 358 19.40 20.17 11.70
C SER A 358 19.78 20.18 10.22
N SER A 359 18.94 19.64 9.34
CA SER A 359 19.17 19.70 7.88
C SER A 359 18.95 21.10 7.32
N LEU A 360 17.93 21.83 7.80
CA LEU A 360 17.54 23.12 7.25
C LEU A 360 18.13 24.33 7.99
N LEU A 361 18.48 24.19 9.27
CA LEU A 361 19.14 25.24 10.05
C LEU A 361 20.64 25.29 9.74
N SER A 362 20.98 25.40 8.45
CA SER A 362 22.34 25.45 7.93
C SER A 362 22.53 26.70 7.06
N PRO A 363 23.34 27.69 7.50
CA PRO A 363 23.64 28.86 6.69
C PRO A 363 24.36 28.52 5.37
N ALA A 364 25.20 27.48 5.37
CA ALA A 364 25.87 27.00 4.17
C ALA A 364 24.90 26.42 3.14
N LEU A 365 23.84 25.74 3.60
CA LEU A 365 22.77 25.27 2.72
C LEU A 365 22.04 26.46 2.07
N PHE A 366 21.73 27.48 2.88
CA PHE A 366 21.08 28.68 2.38
C PHE A 366 21.92 29.42 1.34
N GLU A 367 23.22 29.60 1.59
CA GLU A 367 24.15 30.22 0.63
C GLU A 367 24.14 29.48 -0.72
N HIS A 368 24.29 28.15 -0.69
CA HIS A 368 24.23 27.33 -1.90
C HIS A 368 22.87 27.40 -2.62
N PHE A 369 21.78 27.39 -1.86
CA PHE A 369 20.43 27.49 -2.39
C PHE A 369 20.17 28.86 -3.05
N GLN A 370 20.64 29.94 -2.41
CA GLN A 370 20.47 31.31 -2.91
C GLN A 370 21.23 31.54 -4.22
N GLU A 371 22.42 30.95 -4.38
CA GLU A 371 23.24 31.06 -5.60
C GLU A 371 22.67 30.27 -6.79
N SER A 372 21.82 29.28 -6.55
CA SER A 372 21.28 28.44 -7.61
C SER A 372 20.05 29.06 -8.25
N ASP A 373 20.12 29.42 -9.54
CA ASP A 373 18.97 29.95 -10.27
C ASP A 373 17.90 28.89 -10.57
N GLU A 374 18.30 27.62 -10.68
CA GLU A 374 17.43 26.51 -11.08
C GLU A 374 16.69 25.85 -9.92
N LEU A 375 17.19 25.95 -8.68
CA LEU A 375 16.54 25.36 -7.51
C LEU A 375 15.39 26.25 -7.02
N GLY A 376 14.21 25.65 -6.86
CA GLY A 376 13.03 26.32 -6.32
C GLY A 376 12.72 25.89 -4.90
N VAL A 377 12.96 24.61 -4.57
CA VAL A 377 12.74 24.04 -3.23
C VAL A 377 13.88 23.11 -2.84
N VAL A 378 14.31 23.20 -1.58
CA VAL A 378 15.23 22.26 -0.95
C VAL A 378 14.61 21.70 0.32
N THR A 379 14.54 20.38 0.42
CA THR A 379 13.96 19.65 1.55
C THR A 379 15.03 18.88 2.31
N PRO A 380 14.81 18.46 3.56
CA PRO A 380 15.70 17.52 4.23
C PRO A 380 15.93 16.23 3.41
N GLN A 381 17.10 15.61 3.61
CA GLN A 381 17.42 14.35 2.94
C GLN A 381 16.34 13.30 3.25
N GLY A 382 15.81 12.64 2.21
CA GLY A 382 14.82 11.56 2.34
C GLY A 382 13.36 12.01 2.46
N THR A 383 13.05 13.29 2.30
CA THR A 383 11.67 13.82 2.47
C THR A 383 11.02 14.34 1.19
N LEU A 384 11.76 14.43 0.10
CA LEU A 384 11.20 14.60 -1.25
C LEU A 384 10.70 13.23 -1.73
N LEU A 385 9.38 13.02 -1.68
CA LEU A 385 8.75 11.72 -1.96
C LEU A 385 7.98 11.75 -3.28
N PRO A 386 7.84 10.62 -4.00
CA PRO A 386 7.06 10.59 -5.23
C PRO A 386 5.58 10.84 -4.94
N MET A 387 4.89 11.54 -5.85
CA MET A 387 3.47 11.89 -5.73
C MET A 387 2.58 10.67 -5.50
N SER A 388 2.92 9.55 -6.13
CA SER A 388 2.17 8.29 -6.08
C SER A 388 2.06 7.68 -4.67
N LEU A 389 2.93 8.07 -3.74
CA LEU A 389 2.96 7.51 -2.40
C LEU A 389 1.71 7.90 -1.59
N ASN A 390 0.89 6.92 -1.19
CA ASN A 390 -0.37 7.14 -0.45
C ASN A 390 -1.32 8.14 -1.15
N LEU A 391 -1.26 8.23 -2.48
CA LEU A 391 -2.07 9.20 -3.23
C LEU A 391 -3.58 8.93 -3.10
N ALA A 392 -3.99 7.69 -2.82
CA ALA A 392 -5.38 7.22 -2.79
C ALA A 392 -6.35 8.17 -2.06
N ASP A 393 -5.98 8.60 -0.85
CA ASP A 393 -6.83 9.47 -0.03
C ASP A 393 -6.85 10.93 -0.50
N ASN A 394 -5.90 11.32 -1.38
CA ASN A 394 -5.76 12.67 -1.92
C ASN A 394 -6.09 12.79 -3.41
N VAL A 395 -6.41 11.68 -4.12
CA VAL A 395 -6.64 11.69 -5.58
C VAL A 395 -7.68 12.74 -5.98
N ALA A 396 -8.82 12.77 -5.29
CA ALA A 396 -9.91 13.70 -5.60
C ALA A 396 -9.47 15.16 -5.46
N TRP A 397 -8.74 15.49 -4.38
CA TRP A 397 -8.19 16.83 -4.20
C TRP A 397 -7.11 17.15 -5.25
N MET A 398 -6.21 16.21 -5.55
CA MET A 398 -5.16 16.42 -6.54
C MET A 398 -5.71 16.62 -7.95
N GLN A 399 -6.75 15.88 -8.34
CA GLN A 399 -7.49 16.09 -9.59
C GLN A 399 -8.17 17.46 -9.61
N HIS A 400 -8.79 17.86 -8.50
CA HIS A 400 -9.42 19.17 -8.38
C HIS A 400 -8.41 20.32 -8.54
N LEU A 401 -7.27 20.24 -7.85
CA LEU A 401 -6.20 21.24 -7.94
C LEU A 401 -5.57 21.27 -9.35
N ALA A 402 -5.47 20.11 -10.01
CA ALA A 402 -4.97 19.97 -11.38
C ALA A 402 -5.90 20.58 -12.42
N ALA A 403 -7.21 20.33 -12.30
CA ALA A 403 -8.22 20.97 -13.13
C ALA A 403 -8.17 22.50 -13.02
N LEU A 404 -8.02 23.02 -11.79
CA LEU A 404 -7.93 24.46 -11.55
C LEU A 404 -6.68 25.12 -12.15
N ASN A 405 -5.58 24.37 -12.34
CA ASN A 405 -4.32 24.90 -12.90
C ASN A 405 -4.04 24.42 -14.33
N SER A 406 -4.98 23.72 -14.97
CA SER A 406 -4.76 23.12 -16.30
C SER A 406 -3.52 22.22 -16.36
N VAL A 407 -3.22 21.53 -15.25
CA VAL A 407 -2.15 20.53 -15.18
C VAL A 407 -2.75 19.18 -15.54
N PRO A 408 -2.20 18.43 -16.51
CA PRO A 408 -2.69 17.08 -16.79
C PRO A 408 -2.55 16.18 -15.56
N THR A 409 -3.62 15.49 -15.16
CA THR A 409 -3.58 14.55 -14.03
C THR A 409 -2.49 13.49 -14.22
N SER A 410 -2.27 13.07 -15.46
CA SER A 410 -1.22 12.11 -15.85
C SER A 410 0.20 12.57 -15.52
N SER A 411 0.49 13.88 -15.55
CA SER A 411 1.83 14.39 -15.20
C SER A 411 2.08 14.37 -13.70
N LEU A 412 1.04 14.40 -12.87
CA LEU A 412 1.18 14.42 -11.40
C LEU A 412 1.94 13.21 -10.89
N LEU A 413 1.78 12.04 -11.51
CA LEU A 413 2.42 10.80 -11.06
C LEU A 413 3.95 10.80 -11.21
N GLY A 414 4.49 11.64 -12.10
CA GLY A 414 5.92 11.85 -12.27
C GLY A 414 6.52 12.88 -11.29
N CYS A 415 5.67 13.64 -10.60
CA CYS A 415 6.12 14.68 -9.68
C CYS A 415 6.58 14.10 -8.33
N HIS A 416 7.37 14.89 -7.62
CA HIS A 416 7.72 14.64 -6.22
C HIS A 416 7.18 15.76 -5.35
N PHE A 417 7.07 15.55 -4.04
CA PHE A 417 6.60 16.56 -3.10
C PHE A 417 7.38 16.57 -1.78
N PRO A 418 7.48 17.73 -1.11
CA PRO A 418 8.23 17.89 0.14
C PRO A 418 7.41 17.38 1.35
N ALA A 419 7.44 16.08 1.57
CA ALA A 419 6.74 15.45 2.69
C ALA A 419 7.26 15.94 4.04
N GLY A 420 6.36 16.19 4.98
CA GLY A 420 6.67 16.79 6.27
C GLY A 420 6.75 18.32 6.22
N SER A 421 6.50 18.95 5.08
CA SER A 421 6.17 20.39 4.96
C SER A 421 7.20 21.40 5.50
N MET A 422 8.46 21.01 5.70
CA MET A 422 9.57 21.94 6.03
C MET A 422 10.59 21.97 4.90
N PHE A 423 10.95 23.17 4.45
CA PHE A 423 11.83 23.36 3.30
C PHE A 423 12.33 24.80 3.18
N PHE A 424 13.43 24.99 2.46
CA PHE A 424 13.74 26.26 1.82
C PHE A 424 13.00 26.36 0.49
N ALA A 425 12.50 27.55 0.17
CA ALA A 425 11.88 27.81 -1.13
C ALA A 425 12.18 29.22 -1.65
N LYS A 426 12.26 29.35 -2.96
CA LYS A 426 12.11 30.65 -3.63
C LYS A 426 10.65 31.02 -3.58
N THR A 427 10.36 32.25 -3.18
CA THR A 427 8.96 32.71 -3.06
C THR A 427 8.24 32.68 -4.41
N ASP A 428 8.94 32.94 -5.51
CA ASP A 428 8.42 32.81 -6.88
C ASP A 428 7.99 31.38 -7.24
N ALA A 429 8.70 30.36 -6.72
CA ALA A 429 8.37 28.95 -6.95
C ALA A 429 7.09 28.53 -6.22
N LEU A 430 6.69 29.24 -5.17
CA LEU A 430 5.51 28.94 -4.36
C LEU A 430 4.26 29.70 -4.79
N LEU A 431 4.37 30.68 -5.70
CA LEU A 431 3.22 31.48 -6.15
C LEU A 431 2.00 30.64 -6.59
N PRO A 432 2.16 29.50 -7.30
CA PRO A 432 1.01 28.70 -7.71
C PRO A 432 0.17 28.15 -6.54
N LEU A 433 0.72 28.06 -5.33
CA LEU A 433 -0.05 27.67 -4.14
C LEU A 433 -1.15 28.68 -3.75
N LEU A 434 -1.09 29.90 -4.29
CA LEU A 434 -2.07 30.96 -4.01
C LEU A 434 -3.12 31.14 -5.12
N ASN A 435 -3.05 30.34 -6.20
CA ASN A 435 -3.94 30.47 -7.35
C ASN A 435 -5.37 29.96 -7.12
N PHE A 436 -5.64 29.40 -5.94
CA PHE A 436 -6.86 28.65 -5.64
C PHE A 436 -7.95 29.46 -4.94
N ASP A 437 -7.70 30.75 -4.65
CA ASP A 437 -8.61 31.64 -3.88
C ASP A 437 -9.19 30.98 -2.61
N LEU A 438 -8.33 30.25 -1.89
CA LEU A 438 -8.75 29.46 -0.74
C LEU A 438 -9.17 30.35 0.43
N SER A 439 -10.21 29.91 1.11
CA SER A 439 -10.64 30.38 2.40
C SER A 439 -10.31 29.36 3.49
N LEU A 440 -10.47 29.75 4.75
CA LEU A 440 -10.31 28.80 5.86
C LEU A 440 -11.39 27.70 5.84
N ASP A 441 -12.54 27.97 5.22
CA ASP A 441 -13.67 27.03 5.20
C ASP A 441 -13.49 25.86 4.23
N ASP A 442 -12.58 26.01 3.26
CA ASP A 442 -12.22 24.94 2.32
C ASP A 442 -11.37 23.84 2.98
N PHE A 443 -10.71 24.15 4.09
CA PHE A 443 -9.96 23.16 4.87
C PHE A 443 -10.87 22.36 5.78
N GLU A 444 -10.64 21.08 5.96
CA GLU A 444 -11.44 20.24 6.84
C GLU A 444 -11.22 20.64 8.32
N PRO A 445 -12.26 20.63 9.18
CA PRO A 445 -12.09 20.80 10.62
C PRO A 445 -11.15 19.72 11.20
N GLU A 446 -10.29 20.07 12.16
CA GLU A 446 -9.38 19.08 12.77
C GLU A 446 -10.18 18.07 13.61
N ALA A 447 -10.12 16.79 13.22
CA ALA A 447 -10.75 15.65 13.86
C ALA A 447 -9.78 14.47 14.07
N GLY A 448 -8.47 14.74 14.04
CA GLY A 448 -7.43 13.71 14.17
C GLY A 448 -7.11 12.97 12.86
N GLN A 449 -7.43 13.56 11.71
CA GLN A 449 -7.09 13.00 10.40
C GLN A 449 -5.58 12.79 10.27
N VAL A 450 -5.14 11.85 9.43
CA VAL A 450 -3.72 11.52 9.27
C VAL A 450 -3.22 11.74 7.84
N ASP A 451 -4.11 11.71 6.85
CA ASP A 451 -3.90 12.08 5.44
C ASP A 451 -5.28 12.43 4.82
N GLY A 452 -5.34 12.76 3.51
CA GLY A 452 -6.58 12.87 2.72
C GLY A 452 -7.37 14.18 2.90
N THR A 453 -6.72 15.21 3.44
CA THR A 453 -7.32 16.54 3.62
C THR A 453 -6.73 17.54 2.62
N LEU A 454 -7.39 18.66 2.38
CA LEU A 454 -6.88 19.71 1.49
C LEU A 454 -5.47 20.20 1.90
N ALA A 455 -5.16 20.20 3.20
CA ALA A 455 -3.83 20.54 3.69
C ALA A 455 -2.75 19.56 3.19
N HIS A 456 -3.03 18.24 3.15
CA HIS A 456 -2.11 17.23 2.63
C HIS A 456 -2.03 17.29 1.10
N ALA A 457 -3.14 17.60 0.43
CA ALA A 457 -3.14 17.82 -1.01
C ALA A 457 -2.30 19.05 -1.40
N LEU A 458 -2.34 20.15 -0.64
CA LEU A 458 -1.48 21.32 -0.89
C LEU A 458 0.00 21.08 -0.55
N GLU A 459 0.28 20.25 0.46
CA GLU A 459 1.64 19.75 0.70
C GLU A 459 2.17 19.02 -0.53
N ARG A 460 1.39 18.11 -1.10
CA ARG A 460 1.71 17.41 -2.34
C ARG A 460 1.84 18.37 -3.53
N TRP A 461 0.89 19.29 -3.66
CA TRP A 461 0.84 20.29 -4.71
C TRP A 461 2.05 21.23 -4.69
N THR A 462 2.76 21.35 -3.57
CA THR A 462 3.97 22.18 -3.49
C THR A 462 5.01 21.76 -4.53
N GLY A 463 5.20 20.47 -4.77
CA GLY A 463 6.12 20.02 -5.80
C GLY A 463 5.67 20.35 -7.22
N VAL A 464 4.38 20.20 -7.49
CA VAL A 464 3.76 20.59 -8.77
C VAL A 464 3.89 22.09 -9.00
N ALA A 465 3.65 22.91 -7.96
CA ALA A 465 3.81 24.36 -8.01
C ALA A 465 5.24 24.75 -8.39
N VAL A 466 6.25 24.15 -7.77
CA VAL A 466 7.66 24.42 -8.03
C VAL A 466 8.03 24.06 -9.48
N GLU A 467 7.66 22.85 -9.92
CA GLU A 467 7.96 22.37 -11.27
C GLU A 467 7.21 23.17 -12.34
N SER A 468 5.97 23.60 -12.09
CA SER A 468 5.18 24.43 -13.02
C SER A 468 5.80 25.80 -13.29
N ARG A 469 6.66 26.28 -12.38
CA ARG A 469 7.43 27.52 -12.53
C ARG A 469 8.81 27.30 -13.18
N GLY A 470 9.12 26.06 -13.57
CA GLY A 470 10.39 25.68 -14.21
C GLY A 470 11.54 25.46 -13.22
N TYR A 471 11.26 25.40 -11.92
CA TYR A 471 12.27 25.14 -10.90
C TYR A 471 12.44 23.65 -10.62
N ARG A 472 13.65 23.28 -10.16
CA ARG A 472 13.97 21.95 -9.67
C ARG A 472 13.80 21.85 -8.16
N GLN A 473 13.52 20.63 -7.72
CA GLN A 473 13.48 20.23 -6.31
C GLN A 473 14.76 19.45 -5.97
N ALA A 474 15.31 19.65 -4.78
CA ALA A 474 16.51 18.93 -4.33
C ALA A 474 16.47 18.59 -2.84
N HIS A 475 17.30 17.62 -2.46
CA HIS A 475 17.56 17.31 -1.06
C HIS A 475 18.72 18.15 -0.52
N ALA A 476 18.60 18.57 0.74
CA ALA A 476 19.71 19.03 1.56
C ALA A 476 20.63 17.85 1.88
N PRO A 477 21.96 18.07 1.98
CA PRO A 477 22.88 17.04 2.47
C PRO A 477 22.45 16.55 3.87
N GLY A 478 22.45 15.23 4.08
CA GLY A 478 22.08 14.64 5.36
C GLY A 478 22.05 13.12 5.30
N ASP A 479 21.76 12.49 6.43
CA ASP A 479 21.57 11.05 6.49
C ASP A 479 20.09 10.71 6.32
N ALA A 480 19.74 10.13 5.18
CA ALA A 480 18.38 9.65 4.93
C ALA A 480 17.94 8.63 6.00
N SER A 481 18.87 7.93 6.68
CA SER A 481 18.59 6.88 7.70
C SER A 481 17.77 7.41 8.87
N LEU A 482 17.86 8.72 9.14
CA LEU A 482 17.14 9.41 10.20
C LEU A 482 15.68 9.73 9.84
N VAL A 483 15.31 9.58 8.56
CA VAL A 483 13.91 9.59 8.11
C VAL A 483 13.30 8.24 8.44
N PRO A 484 12.20 8.19 9.22
CA PRO A 484 11.42 6.97 9.41
C PRO A 484 11.02 6.38 8.06
N ASP A 485 10.98 5.06 7.94
CA ASP A 485 10.68 4.37 6.68
C ASP A 485 9.20 4.58 6.27
N PHE A 486 8.90 5.74 5.69
CA PHE A 486 7.66 5.98 4.99
C PHE A 486 7.79 5.44 3.58
N GLY A 487 7.23 4.25 3.33
CA GLY A 487 6.74 3.73 2.05
C GLY A 487 7.64 3.68 0.80
N PHE A 488 8.80 4.34 0.76
CA PHE A 488 9.73 4.36 -0.38
C PHE A 488 10.98 3.52 -0.13
N ARG A 489 11.42 3.39 1.13
CA ARG A 489 12.59 2.55 1.47
C ARG A 489 12.36 1.05 1.41
N HIS A 490 11.11 0.61 1.24
CA HIS A 490 10.79 -0.79 0.97
C HIS A 490 11.11 -1.21 -0.48
N ALA A 491 11.20 -0.26 -1.43
CA ALA A 491 11.33 -0.57 -2.87
C ALA A 491 12.76 -0.47 -3.43
N LEU A 492 13.67 0.28 -2.78
CA LEU A 492 14.99 0.59 -3.34
C LEU A 492 16.16 -0.22 -2.76
N ARG A 493 15.94 -1.09 -1.76
CA ARG A 493 16.96 -2.08 -1.42
C ARG A 493 16.87 -3.19 -2.46
N THR A 494 17.83 -3.17 -3.38
CA THR A 494 18.16 -4.31 -4.22
C THR A 494 18.14 -5.57 -3.37
N VAL A 495 17.10 -6.39 -3.53
CA VAL A 495 17.05 -7.74 -2.99
C VAL A 495 18.34 -8.41 -3.48
N PRO A 496 19.24 -8.87 -2.61
CA PRO A 496 20.37 -9.67 -3.04
C PRO A 496 19.81 -10.81 -3.89
N LYS A 497 20.34 -11.04 -5.09
CA LYS A 497 19.98 -12.22 -5.90
C LYS A 497 20.28 -13.46 -5.06
N ILE A 498 19.26 -13.98 -4.37
CA ILE A 498 19.32 -15.28 -3.73
C ILE A 498 19.32 -16.26 -4.89
N GLN A 499 20.47 -16.89 -5.13
CA GLN A 499 20.48 -18.15 -5.88
C GLN A 499 19.67 -19.14 -5.04
N ALA A 500 18.39 -19.30 -5.40
CA ALA A 500 17.57 -20.33 -4.81
C ALA A 500 18.28 -21.69 -5.04
N PRO A 501 18.58 -22.47 -3.99
CA PRO A 501 19.02 -23.83 -4.20
C PRO A 501 17.91 -24.56 -4.96
N ALA A 502 18.28 -25.23 -6.05
CA ALA A 502 17.40 -26.03 -6.88
C ALA A 502 16.81 -27.21 -6.07
N LYS A 503 15.78 -26.94 -5.27
CA LYS A 503 14.84 -27.92 -4.74
C LYS A 503 13.47 -27.29 -4.82
N ALA A 504 12.69 -27.84 -5.76
CA ALA A 504 11.28 -27.61 -6.01
C ALA A 504 10.57 -26.77 -4.92
N LEU A 505 10.29 -25.51 -5.24
CA LEU A 505 9.10 -24.87 -4.70
C LEU A 505 7.94 -25.84 -4.98
N PRO A 506 7.20 -26.32 -3.97
CA PRO A 506 6.00 -27.09 -4.22
C PRO A 506 5.08 -26.19 -5.03
N LEU A 507 4.79 -26.59 -6.26
CA LEU A 507 3.67 -26.06 -7.03
C LEU A 507 2.47 -25.99 -6.09
N TYR A 508 1.82 -24.83 -6.00
CA TYR A 508 0.46 -24.77 -5.47
C TYR A 508 -0.30 -25.90 -6.15
N GLN A 509 -0.66 -26.94 -5.39
CA GLN A 509 -1.59 -27.92 -5.94
C GLN A 509 -2.83 -27.13 -6.31
N GLU A 510 -3.30 -27.31 -7.55
CA GLU A 510 -4.54 -26.73 -8.03
C GLU A 510 -5.63 -26.85 -6.95
N PRO A 511 -6.54 -25.87 -6.81
CA PRO A 511 -7.56 -25.87 -5.78
C PRO A 511 -8.16 -27.26 -5.60
N GLY A 512 -7.84 -27.88 -4.47
CA GLY A 512 -8.36 -29.18 -4.11
C GLY A 512 -9.87 -29.08 -3.89
N ASP A 513 -10.54 -30.21 -3.98
CA ASP A 513 -11.91 -30.36 -3.52
C ASP A 513 -11.92 -30.04 -2.01
N PHE A 514 -12.43 -28.85 -1.63
CA PHE A 514 -12.45 -28.43 -0.21
C PHE A 514 -13.51 -29.18 0.59
N GLU A 515 -14.25 -30.12 -0.02
CA GLU A 515 -15.21 -30.97 0.66
C GLU A 515 -14.54 -31.78 1.79
N PRO A 516 -15.16 -31.86 3.00
CA PRO A 516 -16.45 -31.27 3.39
C PRO A 516 -16.36 -29.84 3.98
N PHE A 517 -15.19 -29.20 3.94
CA PHE A 517 -14.87 -27.93 4.61
C PHE A 517 -14.93 -26.70 3.70
N GLN A 518 -15.70 -26.75 2.61
CA GLN A 518 -15.81 -25.65 1.65
C GLN A 518 -16.25 -24.32 2.31
N ILE A 519 -17.19 -24.40 3.27
CA ILE A 519 -17.66 -23.23 4.02
C ILE A 519 -16.53 -22.65 4.87
N GLN A 520 -15.83 -23.50 5.63
CA GLN A 520 -14.74 -23.08 6.50
C GLN A 520 -13.59 -22.46 5.70
N ALA A 521 -13.24 -23.06 4.55
CA ALA A 521 -12.23 -22.53 3.64
C ALA A 521 -12.62 -21.14 3.10
N GLN A 522 -13.89 -20.96 2.72
CA GLN A 522 -14.41 -19.68 2.25
C GLN A 522 -14.39 -18.61 3.35
N GLU A 523 -14.86 -18.93 4.55
CA GLU A 523 -14.85 -18.01 5.71
C GLU A 523 -13.43 -17.59 6.09
N LEU A 524 -12.49 -18.55 6.12
CA LEU A 524 -11.07 -18.25 6.36
C LEU A 524 -10.47 -17.35 5.28
N CYS A 525 -10.84 -17.55 4.01
CA CYS A 525 -10.40 -16.68 2.91
C CYS A 525 -10.98 -15.27 3.02
N ASP A 526 -12.28 -15.18 3.33
CA ASP A 526 -13.05 -13.94 3.30
C ASP A 526 -12.85 -13.07 4.53
N GLN A 527 -12.91 -13.69 5.70
CA GLN A 527 -12.98 -13.02 6.98
C GLN A 527 -11.76 -13.30 7.85
N GLY A 528 -10.95 -14.30 7.51
CA GLY A 528 -9.73 -14.62 8.23
C GLY A 528 -9.94 -15.53 9.44
N PHE A 529 -11.18 -15.95 9.66
CA PHE A 529 -11.57 -16.91 10.68
C PHE A 529 -12.74 -17.78 10.23
N THR A 530 -12.97 -18.89 10.93
CA THR A 530 -14.18 -19.71 10.84
C THR A 530 -14.53 -20.24 12.23
N VAL A 531 -15.81 -20.55 12.44
CA VAL A 531 -16.30 -21.15 13.68
C VAL A 531 -16.73 -22.59 13.42
N VAL A 532 -16.29 -23.51 14.27
CA VAL A 532 -16.65 -24.92 14.19
C VAL A 532 -17.21 -25.43 15.51
N ASP A 533 -18.13 -26.40 15.44
CA ASP A 533 -18.64 -27.12 16.60
C ASP A 533 -17.97 -28.49 16.68
N LEU A 534 -17.20 -28.72 17.75
CA LEU A 534 -16.48 -29.97 17.99
C LEU A 534 -17.32 -31.02 18.73
N GLY A 535 -18.58 -30.72 19.01
CA GLY A 535 -19.53 -31.59 19.70
C GLY A 535 -19.49 -31.43 21.22
N HIS A 536 -20.62 -31.06 21.81
CA HIS A 536 -20.77 -30.79 23.24
C HIS A 536 -20.29 -31.94 24.14
N ASP A 537 -20.84 -33.15 23.96
CA ASP A 537 -20.59 -34.28 24.86
C ASP A 537 -19.11 -34.69 24.89
N ARG A 538 -18.45 -34.65 23.73
CA ARG A 538 -17.03 -34.99 23.59
C ARG A 538 -16.15 -33.96 24.28
N ILE A 539 -16.40 -32.68 24.03
CA ILE A 539 -15.59 -31.61 24.63
C ILE A 539 -15.88 -31.45 26.11
N ALA A 540 -17.08 -31.75 26.60
CA ALA A 540 -17.40 -31.69 28.02
C ALA A 540 -16.48 -32.60 28.86
N ALA A 541 -16.29 -33.85 28.43
CA ALA A 541 -15.40 -34.78 29.13
C ALA A 541 -13.93 -34.33 29.13
N LEU A 542 -13.46 -33.75 28.00
CA LEU A 542 -12.11 -33.20 27.89
C LEU A 542 -11.94 -31.92 28.74
N ALA A 543 -12.93 -31.04 28.72
CA ALA A 543 -12.93 -29.81 29.50
C ALA A 543 -12.83 -30.09 31.00
N GLU A 544 -13.58 -31.06 31.53
CA GLU A 544 -13.50 -31.44 32.95
C GLU A 544 -12.13 -32.00 33.33
N ARG A 545 -11.52 -32.83 32.46
CA ARG A 545 -10.15 -33.31 32.66
C ARG A 545 -9.14 -32.16 32.63
N ILE A 546 -9.23 -31.24 31.67
CA ILE A 546 -8.33 -30.08 31.57
C ILE A 546 -8.48 -29.18 32.81
N LYS A 547 -9.72 -28.90 33.25
CA LYS A 547 -10.00 -28.10 34.45
C LYS A 547 -9.45 -28.76 35.71
N THR A 548 -9.54 -30.09 35.80
CA THR A 548 -8.99 -30.86 36.92
C THR A 548 -7.46 -30.83 36.90
N ASP A 549 -6.84 -31.10 35.75
CA ASP A 549 -5.39 -31.17 35.60
C ASP A 549 -4.72 -29.81 35.87
N LEU A 550 -5.35 -28.70 35.48
CA LEU A 550 -4.75 -27.36 35.54
C LEU A 550 -5.30 -26.47 36.66
N GLY A 551 -6.41 -26.84 37.30
CA GLY A 551 -7.14 -25.97 38.23
C GLY A 551 -6.29 -25.44 39.39
N GLU A 552 -5.44 -26.30 39.97
CA GLU A 552 -4.55 -25.92 41.07
C GLU A 552 -3.40 -24.99 40.64
N ASN A 553 -3.13 -24.87 39.34
CA ASN A 553 -2.12 -23.94 38.83
C ASN A 553 -2.60 -22.48 38.78
N PHE A 554 -3.90 -22.23 38.99
CA PHE A 554 -4.48 -20.89 38.86
C PHE A 554 -4.99 -20.36 40.20
N ASP A 555 -4.37 -19.28 40.71
CA ASP A 555 -4.84 -18.59 41.93
C ASP A 555 -5.97 -17.60 41.63
N LEU A 556 -7.17 -18.14 41.41
CA LEU A 556 -8.37 -17.35 41.16
C LEU A 556 -8.79 -16.50 42.37
N VAL A 557 -8.36 -16.84 43.58
CA VAL A 557 -8.69 -16.07 44.79
C VAL A 557 -7.89 -14.77 44.79
N ALA A 558 -6.57 -14.86 44.59
CA ALA A 558 -5.72 -13.69 44.48
C ALA A 558 -6.10 -12.80 43.29
N TRP A 559 -6.40 -13.40 42.13
CA TRP A 559 -6.81 -12.68 40.94
C TRP A 559 -8.12 -11.90 41.15
N ARG A 560 -9.13 -12.51 41.79
CA ARG A 560 -10.38 -11.82 42.16
C ARG A 560 -10.15 -10.71 43.18
N ALA A 561 -9.24 -10.91 44.14
CA ALA A 561 -8.90 -9.90 45.13
C ALA A 561 -8.22 -8.67 44.50
N GLN A 562 -7.58 -8.83 43.33
CA GLN A 562 -7.00 -7.75 42.52
C GLN A 562 -8.00 -7.17 41.51
N GLY A 563 -9.31 -7.46 41.65
CA GLY A 563 -10.33 -6.92 40.75
C GLY A 563 -10.37 -7.57 39.37
N GLY A 564 -9.76 -8.74 39.19
CA GLY A 564 -9.64 -9.40 37.90
C GLY A 564 -8.46 -8.92 37.05
N GLU A 565 -7.49 -8.24 37.66
CA GLU A 565 -6.24 -7.84 37.03
C GLU A 565 -5.16 -8.92 37.17
N GLY A 566 -4.32 -9.08 36.14
CA GLY A 566 -3.22 -10.05 36.11
C GLY A 566 -3.39 -11.16 35.06
N ASP A 567 -2.25 -11.73 34.62
CA ASP A 567 -2.21 -12.79 33.62
C ASP A 567 -2.21 -14.17 34.28
N LEU A 568 -3.26 -14.96 34.02
CA LEU A 568 -3.37 -16.36 34.45
C LEU A 568 -3.17 -17.34 33.27
N ARG A 569 -2.29 -17.00 32.33
CA ARG A 569 -1.91 -17.86 31.21
C ARG A 569 -0.97 -18.97 31.65
N LEU A 570 -1.31 -20.21 31.29
CA LEU A 570 -0.39 -21.34 31.35
C LEU A 570 0.00 -21.76 29.93
N GLN A 571 1.28 -21.56 29.58
CA GLN A 571 1.82 -21.98 28.29
C GLN A 571 2.31 -23.43 28.34
N ASP A 572 2.09 -24.16 27.23
CA ASP A 572 2.57 -25.51 26.96
C ASP A 572 2.16 -26.55 28.01
N ALA A 573 0.95 -26.40 28.57
CA ALA A 573 0.37 -27.33 29.52
C ALA A 573 0.20 -28.77 28.95
N TRP A 574 0.27 -28.94 27.62
CA TRP A 574 0.30 -30.25 26.96
C TRP A 574 1.43 -31.16 27.45
N ARG A 575 2.50 -30.58 28.00
CA ARG A 575 3.63 -31.33 28.59
C ARG A 575 3.24 -32.07 29.87
N ASN A 576 2.26 -31.55 30.60
CA ASN A 576 1.87 -32.02 31.93
C ASN A 576 0.43 -32.56 31.97
N SER A 577 -0.42 -32.19 31.01
CA SER A 577 -1.78 -32.69 30.86
C SER A 577 -1.96 -33.44 29.54
N SER A 578 -2.26 -34.73 29.66
CA SER A 578 -2.64 -35.55 28.51
C SER A 578 -3.92 -35.05 27.84
N ALA A 579 -4.84 -34.43 28.59
CA ALA A 579 -6.09 -33.89 28.06
C ALA A 579 -5.87 -32.63 27.21
N VAL A 580 -4.97 -31.73 27.63
CA VAL A 580 -4.55 -30.57 26.84
C VAL A 580 -3.92 -31.02 25.52
N ARG A 581 -3.03 -32.04 25.58
CA ARG A 581 -2.40 -32.62 24.40
C ARG A 581 -3.41 -33.28 23.47
N GLU A 582 -4.36 -34.02 24.03
CA GLU A 582 -5.44 -34.68 23.27
C GLU A 582 -6.29 -33.66 22.50
N LEU A 583 -6.67 -32.55 23.14
CA LEU A 583 -7.42 -31.47 22.50
C LEU A 583 -6.62 -30.79 21.37
N ALA A 584 -5.32 -30.54 21.59
CA ALA A 584 -4.43 -29.94 20.59
C ALA A 584 -4.16 -30.84 19.37
N LEU A 585 -4.50 -32.14 19.45
CA LEU A 585 -4.24 -33.13 18.40
C LEU A 585 -5.52 -33.79 17.87
N LEU A 586 -6.69 -33.14 18.05
CA LEU A 586 -7.95 -33.66 17.54
C LEU A 586 -7.87 -33.94 16.02
N PRO A 587 -8.16 -35.17 15.56
CA PRO A 587 -8.03 -35.53 14.15
C PRO A 587 -8.89 -34.68 13.21
N GLU A 588 -10.09 -34.27 13.64
CA GLU A 588 -11.00 -33.50 12.78
C GLU A 588 -10.50 -32.07 12.56
N LEU A 589 -9.85 -31.47 13.57
CA LEU A 589 -9.18 -30.17 13.41
C LEU A 589 -7.98 -30.29 12.47
N GLN A 590 -7.15 -31.32 12.61
CA GLN A 590 -6.03 -31.56 11.70
C GLN A 590 -6.50 -31.78 10.26
N GLN A 591 -7.58 -32.55 10.07
CA GLN A 591 -8.16 -32.77 8.76
C GLN A 591 -8.69 -31.48 8.12
N LEU A 592 -9.41 -30.66 8.90
CA LEU A 592 -9.91 -29.36 8.46
C LEU A 592 -8.76 -28.44 8.05
N LEU A 593 -7.75 -28.29 8.92
CA LEU A 593 -6.59 -27.43 8.65
C LEU A 593 -5.82 -27.91 7.42
N ARG A 594 -5.59 -29.23 7.28
CA ARG A 594 -4.93 -29.81 6.11
C ARG A 594 -5.69 -29.51 4.82
N CYS A 595 -7.02 -29.60 4.85
CA CYS A 595 -7.87 -29.28 3.72
C CYS A 595 -7.80 -27.78 3.36
N CYS A 596 -7.93 -26.90 4.36
CA CYS A 596 -8.00 -25.45 4.13
C CYS A 596 -6.67 -24.82 3.70
N TRP A 597 -5.52 -25.37 4.13
CA TRP A 597 -4.18 -24.85 3.78
C TRP A 597 -3.43 -25.68 2.74
N GLY A 598 -3.93 -26.87 2.38
CA GLY A 598 -3.28 -27.77 1.42
C GLY A 598 -1.92 -28.31 1.88
N ARG A 599 -1.63 -28.26 3.19
CA ARG A 599 -0.35 -28.68 3.78
C ARG A 599 -0.57 -29.40 5.11
N GLU A 600 0.39 -30.21 5.53
CA GLU A 600 0.30 -30.92 6.81
C GLU A 600 0.43 -29.93 7.99
N PRO A 601 -0.61 -29.78 8.85
CA PRO A 601 -0.51 -28.94 10.04
C PRO A 601 0.21 -29.68 11.17
N PHE A 602 0.92 -28.95 12.02
CA PHE A 602 1.42 -29.48 13.28
C PHE A 602 1.30 -28.44 14.39
N ALA A 603 0.73 -28.87 15.52
CA ALA A 603 0.62 -28.06 16.72
C ALA A 603 2.00 -27.88 17.35
N PHE A 604 2.36 -26.64 17.70
CA PHE A 604 3.67 -26.33 18.29
C PHE A 604 3.59 -25.61 19.64
N GLN A 605 2.43 -25.05 20.00
CA GLN A 605 2.23 -24.36 21.27
C GLN A 605 0.78 -24.51 21.75
N THR A 606 0.58 -24.70 23.06
CA THR A 606 -0.73 -24.53 23.70
C THR A 606 -0.72 -23.39 24.71
N LEU A 607 -1.83 -22.67 24.84
CA LEU A 607 -2.05 -21.68 25.90
C LEU A 607 -3.39 -21.99 26.57
N ASN A 608 -3.42 -22.06 27.89
CA ASN A 608 -4.60 -22.40 28.66
C ASN A 608 -4.95 -21.25 29.61
N PHE A 609 -6.23 -20.89 29.66
CA PHE A 609 -6.73 -19.74 30.40
C PHE A 609 -7.98 -20.12 31.21
N PRO A 610 -8.04 -19.79 32.51
CA PRO A 610 -9.25 -19.96 33.33
C PRO A 610 -10.17 -18.72 33.30
N VAL A 611 -9.69 -17.58 32.79
CA VAL A 611 -10.34 -16.26 32.79
C VAL A 611 -10.02 -15.48 31.51
N GLY A 612 -10.74 -14.38 31.27
CA GLY A 612 -10.46 -13.45 30.17
C GLY A 612 -9.07 -12.82 30.25
N THR A 613 -8.36 -12.75 29.12
CA THR A 613 -6.98 -12.23 29.07
C THR A 613 -6.90 -10.71 29.14
N GLN A 614 -7.96 -10.00 28.73
CA GLN A 614 -7.97 -8.53 28.59
C GLN A 614 -6.82 -8.00 27.72
N GLN A 615 -6.23 -8.87 26.88
CA GLN A 615 -5.07 -8.55 26.07
C GLN A 615 -5.51 -7.64 24.92
N HIS A 616 -4.75 -6.56 24.70
CA HIS A 616 -4.97 -5.67 23.57
C HIS A 616 -5.02 -6.45 22.25
N ILE A 617 -5.80 -5.95 21.30
CA ILE A 617 -5.86 -6.50 19.95
C ILE A 617 -4.45 -6.61 19.33
N HIS A 618 -4.15 -7.74 18.69
CA HIS A 618 -2.86 -8.07 18.10
C HIS A 618 -3.00 -9.07 16.95
N SER A 619 -1.97 -9.17 16.13
CA SER A 619 -1.80 -10.21 15.10
C SER A 619 -0.73 -11.17 15.60
N ASP A 620 -1.00 -12.48 15.55
CA ASP A 620 -0.01 -13.50 15.96
C ASP A 620 1.20 -13.53 15.04
N ALA A 621 1.05 -13.02 13.81
CA ALA A 621 2.11 -13.03 12.83
C ALA A 621 3.36 -12.28 13.30
N VAL A 622 3.25 -11.32 14.25
CA VAL A 622 4.45 -10.65 14.83
C VAL A 622 5.27 -11.58 15.73
N HIS A 623 4.65 -12.63 16.26
CA HIS A 623 5.29 -13.66 17.09
C HIS A 623 5.71 -14.88 16.27
N PHE A 624 4.86 -15.31 15.34
CA PHE A 624 5.01 -16.56 14.61
C PHE A 624 4.74 -16.33 13.12
N HIS A 625 5.80 -16.36 12.31
CA HIS A 625 5.70 -16.10 10.88
C HIS A 625 6.36 -17.21 10.06
N THR A 626 5.92 -17.32 8.81
CA THR A 626 6.44 -18.29 7.84
C THR A 626 6.94 -17.61 6.57
N GLU A 627 7.90 -18.24 5.90
CA GLU A 627 8.21 -17.98 4.50
C GLU A 627 7.92 -19.26 3.69
N PRO A 628 6.98 -19.23 2.72
CA PRO A 628 6.09 -18.11 2.39
C PRO A 628 5.10 -17.73 3.52
N PRO A 629 4.55 -16.51 3.55
CA PRO A 629 3.59 -16.07 4.57
C PRO A 629 2.27 -16.85 4.52
N GLY A 630 1.52 -16.80 5.63
CA GLY A 630 0.16 -17.34 5.73
C GLY A 630 0.06 -18.79 6.20
N PHE A 631 1.18 -19.47 6.46
CA PHE A 631 1.21 -20.87 6.92
C PHE A 631 1.35 -20.98 8.44
N MET A 632 0.51 -20.22 9.16
CA MET A 632 0.31 -20.32 10.60
C MET A 632 -1.16 -20.01 10.91
N CYS A 633 -1.76 -20.75 11.84
CA CYS A 633 -3.09 -20.46 12.37
C CYS A 633 -3.19 -20.72 13.88
N GLY A 634 -4.17 -20.08 14.51
CA GLY A 634 -4.56 -20.32 15.90
C GLY A 634 -5.95 -20.95 15.98
N ILE A 635 -6.16 -21.84 16.95
CA ILE A 635 -7.48 -22.39 17.28
C ILE A 635 -7.76 -22.14 18.75
N TRP A 636 -8.83 -21.41 19.04
CA TRP A 636 -9.34 -21.17 20.39
C TRP A 636 -10.59 -22.02 20.62
N VAL A 637 -10.60 -22.83 21.67
CA VAL A 637 -11.69 -23.76 22.00
C VAL A 637 -12.33 -23.37 23.34
N ALA A 638 -13.66 -23.28 23.35
CA ALA A 638 -14.46 -23.06 24.57
C ALA A 638 -14.52 -24.33 25.42
N LEU A 639 -14.02 -24.25 26.66
CA LEU A 639 -14.12 -25.34 27.66
C LEU A 639 -15.28 -25.12 28.64
N GLU A 640 -16.12 -24.13 28.36
CA GLU A 640 -17.42 -23.86 28.98
C GLU A 640 -18.20 -22.84 28.12
N PRO A 641 -19.51 -22.65 28.37
CA PRO A 641 -20.24 -21.54 27.77
C PRO A 641 -19.66 -20.19 28.21
N ILE A 642 -19.33 -19.32 27.25
CA ILE A 642 -18.69 -18.04 27.54
C ILE A 642 -19.71 -16.93 27.70
N HIS A 643 -19.69 -16.31 28.88
CA HIS A 643 -20.53 -15.17 29.17
C HIS A 643 -19.94 -13.87 28.58
N PRO A 644 -20.75 -12.95 28.02
CA PRO A 644 -20.27 -11.68 27.46
C PRO A 644 -19.44 -10.82 28.43
N HIS A 645 -19.70 -10.95 29.73
CA HIS A 645 -19.00 -10.18 30.78
C HIS A 645 -17.75 -10.88 31.35
N ALA A 646 -17.39 -12.06 30.86
CA ALA A 646 -16.25 -12.84 31.34
C ALA A 646 -14.94 -12.57 30.56
N GLY A 647 -14.92 -11.51 29.75
CA GLY A 647 -13.81 -11.20 28.83
C GLY A 647 -13.73 -12.17 27.65
N PRO A 648 -14.78 -12.29 26.80
CA PRO A 648 -14.74 -13.07 25.58
C PRO A 648 -13.59 -12.66 24.64
N LEU A 649 -13.20 -13.58 23.75
CA LEU A 649 -12.29 -13.28 22.65
C LEU A 649 -12.94 -12.22 21.75
N GLU A 650 -12.17 -11.22 21.33
CA GLU A 650 -12.58 -10.20 20.36
C GLU A 650 -11.70 -10.26 19.12
N TYR A 651 -12.24 -9.91 17.96
CA TYR A 651 -11.51 -9.98 16.69
C TYR A 651 -12.10 -9.03 15.65
N LEU A 652 -11.29 -8.75 14.62
CA LEU A 652 -11.63 -7.86 13.50
C LEU A 652 -11.71 -8.67 12.20
N PRO A 653 -12.92 -9.10 11.77
CA PRO A 653 -13.11 -9.79 10.48
C PRO A 653 -12.47 -9.04 9.32
N GLY A 654 -11.79 -9.78 8.43
CA GLY A 654 -11.13 -9.23 7.24
C GLY A 654 -9.76 -8.60 7.50
N SER A 655 -9.36 -8.40 8.76
CA SER A 655 -8.05 -7.81 9.10
C SER A 655 -6.85 -8.68 8.69
N HIS A 656 -7.04 -9.98 8.45
CA HIS A 656 -5.98 -10.87 7.99
C HIS A 656 -5.42 -10.50 6.61
N ARG A 657 -6.20 -9.77 5.80
CA ARG A 657 -5.81 -9.26 4.48
C ARG A 657 -4.93 -8.01 4.54
N LEU A 658 -4.73 -7.43 5.73
CA LEU A 658 -3.84 -6.30 5.92
C LEU A 658 -2.37 -6.76 5.77
N PRO A 659 -1.44 -5.83 5.50
CA PRO A 659 -0.02 -6.17 5.49
C PRO A 659 0.44 -6.77 6.82
N TYR A 660 1.35 -7.74 6.76
CA TYR A 660 2.03 -8.27 7.94
C TYR A 660 2.92 -7.19 8.56
N LEU A 661 2.69 -6.89 9.84
CA LEU A 661 3.51 -5.93 10.57
C LEU A 661 4.81 -6.56 11.07
N GLN A 662 5.88 -5.79 11.00
CA GLN A 662 7.20 -6.09 11.55
C GLN A 662 7.69 -4.92 12.39
N CYS A 663 8.66 -5.16 13.28
CA CYS A 663 9.20 -4.12 14.18
C CYS A 663 9.57 -2.83 13.43
N ARG A 664 10.13 -2.97 12.23
CA ARG A 664 10.52 -1.84 11.38
C ARG A 664 9.34 -0.95 10.94
N ASP A 665 8.15 -1.50 10.78
CA ASP A 665 6.94 -0.74 10.38
C ASP A 665 6.45 0.22 11.48
N VAL A 666 6.94 0.01 12.71
CA VAL A 666 6.76 0.90 13.86
C VAL A 666 8.07 1.59 14.28
N GLY A 667 9.07 1.58 13.39
CA GLY A 667 10.36 2.24 13.56
C GLY A 667 11.34 1.51 14.48
N VAL A 668 11.05 0.29 14.90
CA VAL A 668 11.92 -0.49 15.81
C VAL A 668 12.83 -1.41 15.00
N LEU A 669 14.14 -1.24 15.13
CA LEU A 669 15.14 -2.18 14.62
C LEU A 669 15.57 -3.13 15.73
N GLN A 670 15.92 -4.36 15.37
CA GLN A 670 16.43 -5.31 16.35
C GLN A 670 17.78 -4.86 16.91
N GLN A 671 17.98 -5.16 18.19
CA GLN A 671 19.27 -4.97 18.86
C GLN A 671 19.69 -6.28 19.52
N PRO A 672 20.98 -6.65 19.47
CA PRO A 672 21.46 -7.86 20.11
C PRO A 672 21.07 -7.92 21.60
N GLY A 673 20.38 -8.99 21.99
CA GLY A 673 19.96 -9.22 23.38
C GLY A 673 18.74 -8.42 23.85
N VAL A 674 18.09 -7.64 22.97
CA VAL A 674 16.86 -6.90 23.27
C VAL A 674 15.68 -7.62 22.64
N THR A 675 14.65 -7.91 23.42
CA THR A 675 13.36 -8.40 22.91
C THR A 675 12.34 -7.26 23.00
N PRO A 676 11.92 -6.69 21.87
CA PRO A 676 10.85 -5.70 21.83
C PRO A 676 9.55 -6.28 22.41
N ASP A 677 8.78 -5.43 23.07
CA ASP A 677 7.45 -5.78 23.55
C ASP A 677 6.41 -5.55 22.43
N GLN A 678 5.44 -6.45 22.27
CA GLN A 678 4.40 -6.30 21.25
C GLN A 678 3.60 -4.98 21.34
N ARG A 679 3.64 -4.28 22.49
CA ARG A 679 3.07 -2.94 22.69
C ARG A 679 3.51 -1.92 21.65
N ILE A 680 4.67 -2.11 21.00
CA ILE A 680 5.12 -1.26 19.89
C ILE A 680 4.12 -1.23 18.71
N PHE A 681 3.29 -2.27 18.56
CA PHE A 681 2.31 -2.39 17.48
C PHE A 681 0.89 -1.92 17.84
N HIS A 682 0.60 -1.67 19.12
CA HIS A 682 -0.78 -1.40 19.58
C HIS A 682 -1.43 -0.25 18.80
N ASN A 683 -0.70 0.85 18.59
CA ASN A 683 -1.21 2.00 17.85
C ASN A 683 -1.55 1.64 16.39
N ARG A 684 -0.76 0.78 15.74
CA ARG A 684 -1.02 0.35 14.35
C ARG A 684 -2.26 -0.52 14.23
N TRP A 685 -2.49 -1.42 15.19
CA TRP A 685 -3.68 -2.27 15.20
C TRP A 685 -4.96 -1.47 15.46
N THR A 686 -4.92 -0.53 16.42
CA THR A 686 -6.05 0.38 16.68
C THR A 686 -6.28 1.33 15.50
N GLU A 687 -5.22 1.82 14.86
CA GLU A 687 -5.33 2.63 13.64
C GLU A 687 -5.96 1.82 12.50
N ALA A 688 -5.57 0.55 12.33
CA ALA A 688 -6.12 -0.31 11.28
C ALA A 688 -7.63 -0.56 11.46
N GLU A 689 -8.08 -0.78 12.71
CA GLU A 689 -9.51 -0.90 13.03
C GLU A 689 -10.31 0.32 12.54
N HIS A 690 -9.86 1.53 12.88
CA HIS A 690 -10.56 2.76 12.51
C HIS A 690 -10.40 3.15 11.04
N ARG A 691 -9.19 3.04 10.48
CA ARG A 691 -8.88 3.45 9.10
C ARG A 691 -9.63 2.60 8.08
N TYR A 692 -9.69 1.29 8.30
CA TYR A 692 -10.31 0.36 7.37
C TYR A 692 -11.78 0.05 7.70
N GLY A 693 -12.35 0.76 8.70
CA GLY A 693 -13.75 0.58 9.10
C GLY A 693 -14.08 -0.84 9.54
N LEU A 694 -13.13 -1.53 10.19
CA LEU A 694 -13.31 -2.92 10.61
C LEU A 694 -14.19 -2.96 11.86
N GLU A 695 -15.27 -3.73 11.81
CA GLU A 695 -16.18 -3.87 12.94
C GLU A 695 -15.67 -4.93 13.91
N ARG A 696 -15.43 -4.53 15.15
CA ARG A 696 -15.01 -5.43 16.22
C ARG A 696 -16.15 -6.35 16.67
N GLN A 697 -15.88 -7.65 16.66
CA GLN A 697 -16.82 -8.67 17.09
C GLN A 697 -16.32 -9.40 18.35
N GLN A 698 -17.26 -9.88 19.17
CA GLN A 698 -16.98 -10.70 20.35
C GLN A 698 -17.46 -12.14 20.11
N PHE A 699 -16.63 -13.12 20.49
CA PHE A 699 -16.99 -14.53 20.44
C PHE A 699 -17.54 -14.99 21.79
N THR A 700 -18.85 -15.26 21.85
CA THR A 700 -19.54 -15.82 23.03
C THR A 700 -20.05 -17.25 22.77
N PRO A 701 -19.15 -18.23 22.63
CA PRO A 701 -19.49 -19.59 22.25
C PRO A 701 -20.15 -20.40 23.37
N GLN A 702 -20.80 -21.49 22.96
CA GLN A 702 -21.13 -22.62 23.82
C GLN A 702 -19.90 -23.52 24.04
N LEU A 703 -19.97 -24.37 25.08
CA LEU A 703 -18.97 -25.43 25.31
C LEU A 703 -18.76 -26.27 24.04
N GLY A 704 -17.51 -26.42 23.61
CA GLY A 704 -17.13 -27.23 22.46
C GLY A 704 -17.11 -26.50 21.12
N GLN A 705 -17.56 -25.24 21.06
CA GLN A 705 -17.34 -24.42 19.87
C GLN A 705 -15.92 -23.84 19.87
N ALA A 706 -15.35 -23.73 18.68
CA ALA A 706 -14.00 -23.23 18.47
C ALA A 706 -13.98 -22.17 17.38
N LEU A 707 -13.10 -21.17 17.54
CA LEU A 707 -12.79 -20.17 16.53
C LEU A 707 -11.38 -20.45 16.02
N ILE A 708 -11.27 -20.66 14.71
CA ILE A 708 -10.02 -20.90 13.99
C ILE A 708 -9.69 -19.60 13.27
N TRP A 709 -8.50 -19.04 13.47
CA TRP A 709 -8.06 -17.83 12.79
C TRP A 709 -6.74 -18.00 12.06
N SER A 710 -6.60 -17.27 10.95
CA SER A 710 -5.33 -17.08 10.26
C SER A 710 -4.39 -16.19 11.08
N ALA A 711 -3.07 -16.45 11.02
CA ALA A 711 -2.08 -15.75 11.85
C ALA A 711 -2.16 -14.21 11.83
N ASN A 712 -2.65 -13.63 10.74
CA ASN A 712 -2.71 -12.18 10.59
C ASN A 712 -4.03 -11.55 11.02
N LEU A 713 -5.03 -12.35 11.42
CA LEU A 713 -6.27 -11.81 11.97
C LEU A 713 -5.96 -11.05 13.26
N ILE A 714 -6.34 -9.78 13.32
CA ILE A 714 -6.23 -8.96 14.50
C ILE A 714 -7.30 -9.40 15.51
N HIS A 715 -6.86 -9.83 16.70
CA HIS A 715 -7.71 -10.37 17.76
C HIS A 715 -7.15 -10.06 19.15
N GLY A 716 -7.99 -10.14 20.19
CA GLY A 716 -7.64 -9.77 21.56
C GLY A 716 -8.59 -10.39 22.58
N GLY A 717 -8.45 -9.98 23.84
CA GLY A 717 -9.38 -10.32 24.92
C GLY A 717 -10.11 -9.06 25.36
N SER A 718 -11.44 -9.08 25.32
CA SER A 718 -12.24 -7.99 25.85
C SER A 718 -12.12 -7.88 27.39
N ALA A 719 -12.54 -6.75 27.94
CA ALA A 719 -12.50 -6.48 29.38
C ALA A 719 -13.30 -7.52 30.18
N VAL A 720 -12.78 -7.91 31.34
CA VAL A 720 -13.53 -8.72 32.30
C VAL A 720 -14.39 -7.80 33.16
N ILE A 721 -15.69 -7.76 32.88
CA ILE A 721 -16.64 -6.92 33.59
C ILE A 721 -17.10 -7.59 34.90
N ASP A 722 -17.19 -8.92 34.93
CA ASP A 722 -17.60 -9.71 36.10
C ASP A 722 -16.50 -10.70 36.53
N PRO A 723 -15.61 -10.31 37.46
CA PRO A 723 -14.52 -11.16 37.95
C PRO A 723 -14.97 -12.42 38.70
N ALA A 724 -16.26 -12.56 39.04
CA ALA A 724 -16.75 -13.80 39.64
C ALA A 724 -16.81 -14.94 38.60
N ARG A 725 -16.90 -14.61 37.31
CA ARG A 725 -17.03 -15.58 36.21
C ARG A 725 -15.68 -16.09 35.74
N THR A 726 -15.68 -17.35 35.33
CA THR A 726 -14.57 -17.96 34.60
C THR A 726 -14.79 -17.85 33.10
N ARG A 727 -13.70 -18.06 32.36
CA ARG A 727 -13.69 -18.20 30.91
C ARG A 727 -12.64 -19.26 30.56
N TRP A 728 -12.98 -20.52 30.79
CA TRP A 728 -12.08 -21.62 30.49
C TRP A 728 -11.93 -21.83 28.99
N SER A 729 -10.69 -21.75 28.53
CA SER A 729 -10.35 -21.88 27.11
C SER A 729 -8.96 -22.44 26.89
N GLN A 730 -8.77 -23.08 25.73
CA GLN A 730 -7.47 -23.50 25.23
C GLN A 730 -7.24 -22.90 23.85
N VAL A 731 -6.07 -22.28 23.66
CA VAL A 731 -5.54 -21.90 22.35
C VAL A 731 -4.47 -22.90 21.94
N THR A 732 -4.49 -23.32 20.68
CA THR A 732 -3.41 -24.11 20.08
C THR A 732 -2.96 -23.43 18.80
N HIS A 733 -1.66 -23.18 18.68
CA HIS A 733 -1.06 -22.64 17.45
C HIS A 733 -0.49 -23.76 16.60
N TYR A 734 -0.73 -23.65 15.29
CA TYR A 734 -0.29 -24.61 14.29
C TYR A 734 0.56 -23.91 13.24
N PHE A 735 1.67 -24.54 12.88
CA PHE A 735 2.39 -24.26 11.65
C PHE A 735 2.05 -25.34 10.61
N PHE A 736 2.42 -25.11 9.36
CA PHE A 736 2.26 -26.08 8.28
C PHE A 736 3.63 -26.46 7.71
N GLU A 737 3.82 -27.74 7.39
CA GLU A 737 5.09 -28.26 6.88
C GLU A 737 5.54 -27.57 5.57
N GLY A 738 6.84 -27.62 5.28
CA GLY A 738 7.42 -27.07 4.06
C GLY A 738 7.58 -25.54 4.05
N CYS A 739 7.65 -24.91 5.23
CA CYS A 739 7.92 -23.48 5.38
C CYS A 739 9.19 -23.25 6.19
N SER A 740 9.80 -22.06 6.06
CA SER A 740 10.77 -21.55 7.02
C SER A 740 10.04 -20.76 8.11
N TYR A 741 10.34 -20.99 9.38
CA TYR A 741 9.63 -20.39 10.51
C TYR A 741 10.52 -19.38 11.22
N TYR A 742 10.00 -18.21 11.59
CA TYR A 742 10.79 -17.20 12.31
C TYR A 742 9.93 -16.34 13.23
N THR A 743 10.58 -15.50 14.05
CA THR A 743 9.94 -14.56 14.97
C THR A 743 10.15 -13.13 14.48
N PRO A 744 9.14 -12.46 13.88
CA PRO A 744 9.32 -11.08 13.41
C PRO A 744 9.69 -10.10 14.53
N LEU A 745 9.15 -10.30 15.73
CA LEU A 745 9.51 -9.51 16.91
C LEU A 745 11.00 -9.55 17.28
N LEU A 746 11.75 -10.52 16.77
CA LEU A 746 13.19 -10.70 16.99
C LEU A 746 13.98 -10.67 15.68
N SER A 747 13.38 -10.21 14.57
CA SER A 747 14.00 -10.23 13.25
C SER A 747 13.92 -8.87 12.56
N ASP A 748 14.91 -8.59 11.72
CA ASP A 748 14.91 -7.48 10.76
C ASP A 748 14.74 -8.02 9.32
N TRP A 749 13.69 -8.79 9.07
CA TRP A 749 13.44 -9.39 7.75
C TRP A 749 13.03 -8.33 6.70
N PRO A 750 13.43 -8.45 5.42
CA PRO A 750 14.38 -9.42 4.86
C PRO A 750 15.86 -9.00 5.04
N ASP A 751 16.11 -7.78 5.48
CA ASP A 751 17.43 -7.15 5.53
C ASP A 751 17.97 -7.11 6.97
N GLY A 752 18.57 -8.22 7.42
CA GLY A 752 19.20 -8.27 8.74
C GLY A 752 19.19 -9.66 9.35
N ASP A 753 19.45 -9.71 10.65
CA ASP A 753 19.40 -10.96 11.40
C ASP A 753 17.96 -11.43 11.55
N VAL A 754 17.77 -12.74 11.35
CA VAL A 754 16.47 -13.39 11.40
C VAL A 754 16.49 -14.41 12.52
N ALA A 755 15.57 -14.25 13.46
CA ALA A 755 15.35 -15.21 14.53
C ALA A 755 14.57 -16.42 14.01
N TRP A 756 15.26 -17.28 13.26
CA TRP A 756 14.73 -18.55 12.77
C TRP A 756 14.30 -19.45 13.93
N ARG A 757 13.15 -20.10 13.76
CA ARG A 757 12.56 -21.03 14.72
C ARG A 757 12.77 -22.47 14.23
N GLN A 758 13.01 -23.35 15.19
CA GLN A 758 12.82 -24.79 15.05
C GLN A 758 11.59 -25.16 15.90
N PRO A 759 10.36 -24.98 15.37
CA PRO A 759 9.16 -25.19 16.17
C PRO A 759 9.05 -26.68 16.55
N LEU A 760 8.68 -26.90 17.81
CA LEU A 760 8.37 -28.23 18.31
C LEU A 760 7.10 -28.77 17.63
N ASN A 761 6.98 -30.08 17.54
CA ASN A 761 5.79 -30.77 17.07
C ASN A 761 5.22 -31.59 18.22
N ILE A 762 4.11 -31.13 18.80
CA ILE A 762 3.45 -31.74 19.97
C ILE A 762 3.09 -33.22 19.75
N ALA A 763 2.86 -33.64 18.50
CA ALA A 763 2.59 -35.05 18.18
C ALA A 763 3.84 -35.93 18.25
N ARG A 764 5.02 -35.39 17.90
CA ARG A 764 6.28 -36.15 17.79
C ARG A 764 7.18 -36.00 19.02
N ASP A 765 7.13 -34.85 19.69
CA ASP A 765 8.03 -34.53 20.78
C ASP A 765 7.42 -34.94 22.13
N ASN A 766 8.12 -35.83 22.85
CA ASN A 766 7.78 -36.22 24.22
C ASN A 766 8.54 -35.31 25.21
N SER A 767 7.86 -34.75 26.20
CA SER A 767 8.51 -33.99 27.29
C SER A 767 8.80 -34.90 28.50
N PRO A 768 9.77 -34.62 29.41
CA PRO A 768 10.75 -33.51 29.46
C PRO A 768 12.22 -33.97 29.65
N ALA A 769 13.20 -33.46 28.87
CA ALA A 769 14.61 -33.37 29.30
C ALA A 769 15.59 -32.68 28.33
N GLU A 770 15.35 -32.64 27.01
CA GLU A 770 16.48 -32.43 26.06
C GLU A 770 16.53 -31.09 25.32
N VAL A 771 15.66 -30.12 25.62
CA VAL A 771 15.64 -28.83 24.86
C VAL A 771 16.39 -27.70 25.58
N ASP A 772 17.31 -28.03 26.49
CA ASP A 772 18.25 -27.06 27.08
C ASP A 772 19.69 -27.56 26.83
N ARG A 773 20.11 -27.54 25.56
CA ARG A 773 21.51 -27.66 25.11
C ARG A 773 21.77 -26.87 23.85
#